data_AF-A0AA35TDK7-F1
#
_entry.id   AF-A0AA35TDK7-F1
#
_cell.length_a   1.000
_cell.length_b   1.000
_cell.length_c   1.000
_cell.angle_alpha   90.00
_cell.angle_beta   90.00
_cell.angle_gamma   90.00
#
_symmetry.space_group_name_H-M   'P 1'
#
loop_
_entity.id
_entity.type
_entity.pdbx_description
1 polymer ?
#
loop_
_entity_poly.entity_id
_entity_poly.type
_entity_poly.pdbx_seq_one_letter_code
_entity_poly.pdbx_strand_id
1 'polypeptide(L)'
;MYKATALNFIKLLLIFPILIAGCSGSQLEDTSDFSSGVEAKEAPMWAKQVAEGKLPPLSERLPQNPLVAKTNFDGYERPGPYGGTWHRFHTHPDLGTWKMTAGYAPFIRWKFDASGLEPGLAESWEFNEDGSILTLHLRKGVKWSDGHPYTSAAFAFYYDLCLDERHKYGAPVWCQVNGIPMEVETPDDYTIVMKFAGPNWLVPLWLATGFWWCNQYNIPQHYMMQFHPDHNPKYTDFIQFEKENLPHQNPGRPTLWPWRVTKYEKGGFRVELERNPYYYVVDTLGRQLPYIDIVKTGLVPEPQVRVLKILAGEIDCQYRGMELRDLALYLKGQEKGNYKIRRWKSTAGALPAILINWTAPDPVLRQIIRDQRFRKALAYGVDREKCNEIAWRGLLEPQAATVSQEAWHFADEDGQTLFEEWKRADADFDIAAGNRLLDEMGLTARDKKGYRLRPDGKRIEMLMDVPSSNLNSQENDIGLIVQEGWEEMGLKTLLYTPPGAELSLRRTLGKFTISMHGEAEMDLFTYPDWVFPTLAKYWHPKVGKWYETGGEKGEPATGPLKRLLDLYDAIKREPDPKQRHQYVRDAVRIHIDEGPFHLGSAARAPSLLVVGNHFHNVPNDGDYLDREIQRLEEEFGDSSSLAQVEELRERYGLNDPLWKRYLIWITGFVRGNFGESFEYKREVHELIWDRIAFTLIISIGSLIFTYVAAIPLGIYSAMHQYKWSDHFLTFLSFVGMSIPAFLLALSLMVFAFDIFGIPLFGLFSVYYESAPWTWGKLTDLLTHLWIPVIVVGINGTAGLMRIMRGNLLDVLGQPFVQTARAKGLKEIVVVYKHAVRIAINPLISILGMSLPGILSGSAIVSIVLGLPTVGPMLLRSLLNEDIYLAGTLIMMLSLLLVIGNLLADIALAWVDPRIRYE
;
A
#
# COMPACT_ATOMS: atom_id res chain seq x y z
N MET A 1 29.30 -4.64 -55.12
CA MET A 1 28.81 -5.81 -54.35
C MET A 1 27.51 -5.41 -53.63
N TYR A 2 26.49 -4.99 -54.38
CA TYR A 2 25.41 -4.10 -53.90
C TYR A 2 23.99 -4.73 -53.92
N LYS A 3 23.87 -6.05 -53.76
CA LYS A 3 22.57 -6.73 -53.62
C LYS A 3 22.40 -7.61 -52.37
N ALA A 4 23.44 -7.74 -51.53
CA ALA A 4 23.40 -8.60 -50.35
C ALA A 4 22.98 -7.88 -49.05
N THR A 5 23.04 -6.54 -49.00
CA THR A 5 22.85 -5.79 -47.75
C THR A 5 21.39 -5.43 -47.46
N ALA A 6 20.55 -5.30 -48.49
CA ALA A 6 19.11 -5.02 -48.31
C ALA A 6 18.33 -6.22 -47.75
N LEU A 7 18.79 -7.45 -48.01
CA LEU A 7 18.13 -8.67 -47.53
C LEU A 7 18.49 -9.02 -46.07
N ASN A 8 19.58 -8.46 -45.53
CA ASN A 8 20.00 -8.66 -44.14
C ASN A 8 19.31 -7.69 -43.16
N PHE A 9 18.80 -6.55 -43.65
CA PHE A 9 18.06 -5.60 -42.82
C PHE A 9 16.63 -6.08 -42.47
N ILE A 10 16.03 -6.93 -43.33
CA ILE A 10 14.72 -7.54 -43.09
C ILE A 10 14.84 -8.84 -42.25
N LYS A 11 16.00 -9.52 -42.26
CA LYS A 11 16.24 -10.72 -41.44
C LYS A 11 16.59 -10.42 -39.97
N LEU A 12 16.98 -9.19 -39.64
CA LEU A 12 17.32 -8.81 -38.25
C LEU A 12 16.09 -8.62 -37.34
N LEU A 13 14.88 -8.57 -37.91
CA LEU A 13 13.62 -8.41 -37.18
C LEU A 13 12.96 -9.74 -36.74
N LEU A 14 13.55 -10.90 -37.05
CA LEU A 14 12.87 -12.19 -36.88
C LEU A 14 13.68 -13.34 -36.22
N ILE A 15 14.78 -13.07 -35.49
CA ILE A 15 15.52 -14.15 -34.80
C ILE A 15 15.94 -13.75 -33.37
N PHE A 16 15.04 -13.94 -32.42
CA PHE A 16 15.34 -14.48 -31.07
C PHE A 16 15.14 -16.01 -31.20
N PRO A 17 15.94 -16.94 -30.62
CA PRO A 17 16.78 -16.84 -29.42
C PRO A 17 18.11 -17.66 -29.43
N ILE A 18 19.28 -17.14 -29.02
CA ILE A 18 20.38 -17.98 -28.49
C ILE A 18 21.20 -17.19 -27.46
N LEU A 19 21.04 -17.50 -26.17
CA LEU A 19 22.06 -17.31 -25.13
C LEU A 19 21.78 -18.29 -23.99
N ILE A 20 21.97 -19.59 -24.27
CA ILE A 20 22.19 -20.63 -23.26
C ILE A 20 23.70 -20.88 -23.25
N ALA A 21 24.40 -20.40 -22.22
CA ALA A 21 25.63 -20.97 -21.67
C ALA A 21 26.20 -20.02 -20.61
N GLY A 22 25.68 -20.15 -19.38
CA GLY A 22 26.16 -19.44 -18.20
C GLY A 22 25.74 -20.16 -16.93
N CYS A 23 25.81 -21.49 -16.93
CA CYS A 23 25.53 -22.32 -15.77
C CYS A 23 26.71 -22.29 -14.79
N SER A 24 26.52 -21.64 -13.65
CA SER A 24 27.17 -22.03 -12.39
C SER A 24 26.11 -21.98 -11.31
N GLY A 25 25.81 -23.14 -10.73
CA GLY A 25 24.55 -23.44 -10.06
C GLY A 25 24.34 -22.74 -8.73
N SER A 26 23.20 -22.07 -8.61
CA SER A 26 22.34 -22.18 -7.43
C SER A 26 21.26 -23.21 -7.78
N GLN A 27 21.11 -24.26 -6.96
CA GLN A 27 20.01 -25.21 -7.07
C GLN A 27 18.67 -24.45 -6.90
N LEU A 28 18.09 -24.01 -8.01
CA LEU A 28 16.66 -23.84 -8.13
C LEU A 28 16.11 -25.25 -8.29
N GLU A 29 15.40 -25.75 -7.28
CA GLU A 29 14.60 -26.97 -7.44
C GLU A 29 13.67 -26.75 -8.63
N ASP A 30 13.72 -27.71 -9.56
CA ASP A 30 12.85 -27.77 -10.71
C ASP A 30 11.40 -27.89 -10.23
N THR A 31 10.63 -26.79 -10.31
CA THR A 31 9.22 -26.74 -9.90
C THR A 31 8.27 -27.21 -11.00
N SER A 32 8.78 -27.83 -12.07
CA SER A 32 7.98 -28.21 -13.25
C SER A 32 7.22 -29.53 -13.15
N ASP A 33 7.26 -30.24 -12.02
CA ASP A 33 6.42 -31.43 -11.78
C ASP A 33 4.96 -31.05 -11.43
N PHE A 34 4.31 -30.28 -12.31
CA PHE A 34 2.85 -30.18 -12.33
C PHE A 34 2.27 -31.48 -12.91
N SER A 35 2.19 -32.52 -12.08
CA SER A 35 1.47 -33.74 -12.47
C SER A 35 0.02 -33.42 -12.85
N SER A 36 -0.50 -34.16 -13.83
CA SER A 36 -1.74 -33.95 -14.60
C SER A 36 -3.06 -34.02 -13.82
N GLY A 37 -3.16 -33.39 -12.65
CA GLY A 37 -4.30 -33.44 -11.73
C GLY A 37 -5.53 -32.64 -12.15
N VAL A 38 -5.67 -32.27 -13.44
CA VAL A 38 -6.81 -31.46 -13.91
C VAL A 38 -8.14 -32.20 -13.69
N GLU A 39 -8.16 -33.52 -13.81
CA GLU A 39 -9.34 -34.39 -13.64
C GLU A 39 -9.46 -35.01 -12.22
N ALA A 40 -8.44 -34.90 -11.37
CA ALA A 40 -8.42 -35.57 -10.07
C ALA A 40 -9.32 -34.85 -9.04
N LYS A 41 -10.16 -35.61 -8.32
CA LYS A 41 -10.97 -35.05 -7.21
C LYS A 41 -10.17 -34.87 -5.92
N GLU A 42 -9.08 -35.60 -5.74
CA GLU A 42 -8.15 -35.47 -4.62
C GLU A 42 -6.72 -35.14 -5.08
N ALA A 43 -5.92 -34.62 -4.17
CA ALA A 43 -4.51 -34.35 -4.38
C ALA A 43 -3.71 -35.61 -4.71
N PRO A 44 -2.86 -35.59 -5.75
CA PRO A 44 -1.95 -36.71 -6.04
C PRO A 44 -1.03 -37.07 -4.86
N MET A 45 -0.66 -36.11 -4.00
CA MET A 45 0.20 -36.37 -2.83
C MET A 45 -0.40 -37.38 -1.83
N TRP A 46 -1.73 -37.54 -1.83
CA TRP A 46 -2.42 -38.48 -0.94
C TRP A 46 -2.64 -39.86 -1.57
N ALA A 47 -2.50 -40.00 -2.89
CA ALA A 47 -2.82 -41.22 -3.62
C ALA A 47 -2.09 -42.45 -3.04
N LYS A 48 -0.81 -42.29 -2.65
CA LYS A 48 -0.04 -43.37 -2.01
C LYS A 48 -0.60 -43.76 -0.64
N GLN A 49 -0.96 -42.80 0.20
CA GLN A 49 -1.50 -43.09 1.53
C GLN A 49 -2.90 -43.72 1.46
N VAL A 50 -3.71 -43.32 0.48
CA VAL A 50 -5.02 -43.92 0.21
C VAL A 50 -4.86 -45.35 -0.31
N ALA A 51 -3.97 -45.58 -1.28
CA ALA A 51 -3.69 -46.91 -1.81
C ALA A 51 -3.12 -47.87 -0.75
N GLU A 52 -2.33 -47.35 0.21
CA GLU A 52 -1.79 -48.11 1.33
C GLU A 52 -2.78 -48.28 2.51
N GLY A 53 -3.99 -47.71 2.42
CA GLY A 53 -5.00 -47.77 3.50
C GLY A 53 -4.65 -46.95 4.74
N LYS A 54 -3.65 -46.06 4.67
CA LYS A 54 -3.24 -45.15 5.76
C LYS A 54 -4.10 -43.90 5.83
N LEU A 55 -4.79 -43.56 4.74
CA LEU A 55 -5.74 -42.47 4.66
C LEU A 55 -7.04 -42.98 4.01
N PRO A 56 -8.23 -42.68 4.56
CA PRO A 56 -9.49 -43.07 3.95
C PRO A 56 -9.68 -42.47 2.54
N PRO A 57 -10.48 -43.10 1.67
CA PRO A 57 -10.79 -42.54 0.36
C PRO A 57 -11.51 -41.19 0.51
N LEU A 58 -11.39 -40.32 -0.51
CA LEU A 58 -11.94 -38.96 -0.46
C LEU A 58 -13.41 -38.88 -0.04
N SER A 59 -14.24 -39.81 -0.51
CA SER A 59 -15.68 -39.87 -0.19
C SER A 59 -15.98 -40.08 1.29
N GLU A 60 -15.06 -40.70 2.05
CA GLU A 60 -15.19 -40.87 3.51
C GLU A 60 -14.58 -39.70 4.27
N ARG A 61 -13.66 -38.95 3.65
CA ARG A 61 -13.01 -37.77 4.25
C ARG A 61 -13.92 -36.54 4.19
N LEU A 62 -14.59 -36.32 3.05
CA LEU A 62 -15.49 -35.19 2.86
C LEU A 62 -16.80 -35.35 3.66
N PRO A 63 -17.42 -34.24 4.07
CA PRO A 63 -18.80 -34.26 4.59
C PRO A 63 -19.80 -34.63 3.50
N GLN A 64 -21.04 -34.95 3.89
CA GLN A 64 -22.12 -35.28 2.95
C GLN A 64 -22.40 -34.12 1.98
N ASN A 65 -22.45 -32.89 2.53
CA ASN A 65 -22.63 -31.65 1.79
C ASN A 65 -21.39 -30.76 1.99
N PRO A 66 -20.32 -30.92 1.19
CA PRO A 66 -19.14 -30.08 1.29
C PRO A 66 -19.45 -28.63 0.90
N LEU A 67 -18.68 -27.69 1.45
CA LEU A 67 -18.77 -26.29 1.05
C LEU A 67 -18.18 -26.16 -0.36
N VAL A 68 -18.92 -25.57 -1.29
CA VAL A 68 -18.43 -25.34 -2.66
C VAL A 68 -17.87 -23.92 -2.73
N ALA A 69 -16.55 -23.80 -2.88
CA ALA A 69 -15.89 -22.54 -3.14
C ALA A 69 -16.21 -22.09 -4.57
N LYS A 70 -16.77 -20.88 -4.71
CA LYS A 70 -16.92 -20.23 -6.01
C LYS A 70 -15.52 -19.95 -6.56
N THR A 71 -15.24 -20.36 -7.80
CA THR A 71 -13.95 -20.15 -8.48
C THR A 71 -14.00 -19.08 -9.57
N ASN A 72 -15.16 -18.46 -9.80
CA ASN A 72 -15.37 -17.45 -10.83
C ASN A 72 -15.57 -16.08 -10.15
N PHE A 73 -14.50 -15.41 -9.77
CA PHE A 73 -14.53 -14.01 -9.35
C PHE A 73 -14.12 -13.15 -10.54
N ASP A 74 -14.97 -12.20 -10.95
CA ASP A 74 -14.72 -11.09 -11.89
C ASP A 74 -13.62 -11.32 -12.97
N GLY A 75 -13.77 -12.39 -13.77
CA GLY A 75 -13.00 -12.58 -15.00
C GLY A 75 -11.72 -13.44 -14.95
N TYR A 76 -11.33 -14.06 -13.83
CA TYR A 76 -10.21 -15.04 -13.76
C TYR A 76 -10.51 -16.15 -12.73
N GLU A 77 -10.13 -17.43 -12.87
CA GLU A 77 -9.75 -18.32 -13.96
C GLU A 77 -10.18 -19.73 -13.49
N ARG A 78 -10.43 -20.64 -14.44
CA ARG A 78 -10.87 -22.03 -14.24
C ARG A 78 -10.23 -22.76 -13.03
N PRO A 79 -10.93 -23.76 -12.46
CA PRO A 79 -10.38 -24.63 -11.42
C PRO A 79 -8.94 -25.11 -11.76
N GLY A 80 -7.95 -24.81 -10.90
CA GLY A 80 -6.51 -25.04 -11.15
C GLY A 80 -6.04 -26.47 -10.89
N PRO A 81 -4.83 -26.88 -11.32
CA PRO A 81 -4.26 -28.19 -10.97
C PRO A 81 -3.83 -28.24 -9.50
N TYR A 82 -3.72 -29.45 -8.94
CA TYR A 82 -3.11 -29.66 -7.62
C TYR A 82 -1.59 -29.58 -7.68
N GLY A 83 -0.99 -29.13 -6.58
CA GLY A 83 0.44 -29.24 -6.35
C GLY A 83 1.10 -27.93 -5.94
N GLY A 84 2.42 -28.00 -5.82
CA GLY A 84 3.28 -26.83 -5.59
C GLY A 84 3.47 -26.44 -4.13
N THR A 85 4.44 -25.56 -3.92
CA THR A 85 4.76 -24.96 -2.63
C THR A 85 4.57 -23.46 -2.71
N TRP A 86 3.86 -22.87 -1.75
CA TRP A 86 3.77 -21.42 -1.60
C TRP A 86 4.86 -20.91 -0.65
N HIS A 87 5.85 -20.22 -1.22
CA HIS A 87 6.93 -19.53 -0.51
C HIS A 87 6.51 -18.11 -0.15
N ARG A 88 6.71 -17.76 1.13
CA ARG A 88 6.31 -16.48 1.70
C ARG A 88 7.11 -16.13 2.96
N PHE A 89 6.87 -14.95 3.54
CA PHE A 89 7.47 -14.55 4.81
C PHE A 89 6.45 -14.00 5.82
N HIS A 90 6.87 -13.91 7.08
CA HIS A 90 6.18 -13.18 8.14
C HIS A 90 7.17 -12.29 8.89
N THR A 91 6.66 -11.25 9.56
CA THR A 91 7.50 -10.19 10.16
C THR A 91 7.66 -10.31 11.67
N HIS A 92 6.88 -11.18 12.33
CA HIS A 92 6.85 -11.32 13.78
C HIS A 92 6.88 -12.80 14.22
N PRO A 93 7.63 -13.16 15.27
CA PRO A 93 7.77 -14.55 15.76
C PRO A 93 6.47 -15.28 16.10
N ASP A 94 5.39 -14.55 16.39
CA ASP A 94 4.10 -15.10 16.79
C ASP A 94 3.25 -15.57 15.60
N LEU A 95 3.65 -15.23 14.37
CA LEU A 95 2.89 -15.43 13.13
C LEU A 95 1.46 -14.87 13.22
N GLY A 96 1.24 -13.79 13.98
CA GLY A 96 -0.10 -13.23 14.20
C GLY A 96 -0.81 -12.89 12.89
N THR A 97 -0.09 -12.28 11.94
CA THR A 97 -0.62 -11.93 10.62
C THR A 97 -0.85 -13.14 9.72
N TRP A 98 -0.25 -14.30 10.00
CA TRP A 98 -0.46 -15.50 9.19
C TRP A 98 -1.82 -16.14 9.43
N LYS A 99 -2.38 -15.98 10.64
CA LYS A 99 -3.73 -16.45 10.97
C LYS A 99 -4.77 -15.93 9.97
N MET A 100 -4.58 -14.72 9.45
CA MET A 100 -5.42 -14.12 8.40
C MET A 100 -5.51 -14.94 7.12
N THR A 101 -4.42 -15.60 6.76
CA THR A 101 -4.26 -16.17 5.42
C THR A 101 -4.44 -17.69 5.43
N ALA A 102 -4.01 -18.38 6.50
CA ALA A 102 -4.19 -19.82 6.63
C ALA A 102 -5.38 -20.24 7.50
N GLY A 103 -5.83 -19.37 8.41
CA GLY A 103 -6.75 -19.74 9.47
C GLY A 103 -8.20 -19.36 9.23
N TYR A 104 -8.84 -19.99 8.24
CA TYR A 104 -10.18 -19.64 7.81
C TYR A 104 -11.13 -20.86 7.78
N ALA A 105 -11.99 -20.95 8.80
CA ALA A 105 -13.08 -21.93 8.90
C ALA A 105 -14.22 -21.39 9.80
N PRO A 106 -14.92 -20.30 9.41
CA PRO A 106 -16.00 -19.75 10.23
C PRO A 106 -17.32 -20.52 10.03
N PHE A 107 -18.26 -20.39 10.98
CA PHE A 107 -19.61 -20.96 10.84
C PHE A 107 -20.37 -20.34 9.67
N ILE A 108 -20.27 -19.02 9.54
CA ILE A 108 -20.91 -18.22 8.49
C ILE A 108 -19.79 -17.44 7.79
N ARG A 109 -19.95 -17.09 6.52
CA ARG A 109 -18.94 -16.38 5.74
C ARG A 109 -19.53 -15.09 5.19
N TRP A 110 -18.70 -14.08 5.02
CA TRP A 110 -19.02 -13.00 4.10
C TRP A 110 -18.96 -13.51 2.67
N LYS A 111 -19.91 -13.08 1.84
CA LYS A 111 -19.76 -13.18 0.39
C LYS A 111 -18.51 -12.42 -0.03
N PHE A 112 -17.91 -12.84 -1.14
CA PHE A 112 -16.66 -12.27 -1.63
C PHE A 112 -16.74 -10.77 -1.93
N ASP A 113 -17.88 -10.32 -2.47
CA ASP A 113 -18.23 -8.92 -2.75
C ASP A 113 -18.68 -8.14 -1.49
N ALA A 114 -18.65 -8.76 -0.31
CA ALA A 114 -19.16 -8.23 0.95
C ALA A 114 -20.66 -7.82 0.92
N SER A 115 -21.46 -8.24 -0.07
CA SER A 115 -22.89 -7.88 -0.19
C SER A 115 -23.81 -8.60 0.81
N GLY A 116 -23.23 -9.37 1.74
CA GLY A 116 -23.95 -10.07 2.80
C GLY A 116 -23.28 -11.39 3.18
N LEU A 117 -24.07 -12.28 3.79
CA LEU A 117 -23.60 -13.52 4.38
C LEU A 117 -23.89 -14.75 3.48
N GLU A 118 -23.04 -15.77 3.57
CA GLU A 118 -23.20 -17.08 2.93
C GLU A 118 -22.78 -18.23 3.89
N PRO A 119 -23.25 -19.47 3.66
CA PRO A 119 -22.90 -20.62 4.50
C PRO A 119 -21.39 -20.90 4.62
N GLY A 120 -20.95 -21.27 5.83
CA GLY A 120 -19.59 -21.70 6.16
C GLY A 120 -19.56 -23.15 6.65
N LEU A 121 -19.06 -23.39 7.88
CA LEU A 121 -19.23 -24.69 8.56
C LEU A 121 -20.69 -25.00 8.88
N ALA A 122 -21.50 -23.97 9.14
CA ALA A 122 -22.94 -24.08 9.19
C ALA A 122 -23.50 -24.11 7.75
N GLU A 123 -24.38 -25.06 7.47
CA GLU A 123 -25.11 -25.20 6.22
C GLU A 123 -26.29 -24.22 6.15
N SER A 124 -26.92 -23.96 7.29
CA SER A 124 -27.99 -22.97 7.44
C SER A 124 -28.07 -22.48 8.89
N TRP A 125 -28.81 -21.38 9.08
CA TRP A 125 -29.16 -20.84 10.39
C TRP A 125 -30.52 -20.16 10.35
N GLU A 126 -31.20 -20.12 11.49
CA GLU A 126 -32.51 -19.50 11.63
C GLU A 126 -32.70 -18.89 13.02
N PHE A 127 -33.46 -17.80 13.07
CA PHE A 127 -33.93 -17.21 14.32
C PHE A 127 -35.38 -17.61 14.58
N ASN A 128 -35.77 -17.67 15.84
CA ASN A 128 -37.17 -17.63 16.22
C ASN A 128 -37.78 -16.22 15.99
N GLU A 129 -39.10 -16.08 16.12
CA GLU A 129 -39.82 -14.84 15.77
C GLU A 129 -39.32 -13.59 16.51
N ASP A 130 -38.88 -13.72 17.77
CA ASP A 130 -38.41 -12.58 18.58
C ASP A 130 -36.88 -12.37 18.56
N GLY A 131 -36.13 -13.25 17.87
CA GLY A 131 -34.67 -13.16 17.74
C GLY A 131 -33.88 -13.52 18.99
N SER A 132 -34.51 -14.10 20.01
CA SER A 132 -33.86 -14.57 21.23
C SER A 132 -33.24 -15.96 21.11
N ILE A 133 -33.56 -16.72 20.05
CA ILE A 133 -33.01 -18.06 19.80
C ILE A 133 -32.43 -18.12 18.39
N LEU A 134 -31.14 -18.44 18.28
CA LEU A 134 -30.47 -18.75 17.02
C LEU A 134 -30.15 -20.25 16.96
N THR A 135 -30.64 -20.92 15.91
CA THR A 135 -30.32 -22.31 15.62
C THR A 135 -29.34 -22.37 14.44
N LEU A 136 -28.18 -23.02 14.62
CA LEU A 136 -27.23 -23.34 13.56
C LEU A 136 -27.32 -24.82 13.21
N HIS A 137 -27.34 -25.14 11.91
CA HIS A 137 -27.23 -26.50 11.41
C HIS A 137 -25.85 -26.70 10.77
N LEU A 138 -25.04 -27.58 11.35
CA LEU A 138 -23.69 -27.89 10.90
C LEU A 138 -23.70 -28.88 9.73
N ARG A 139 -22.69 -28.78 8.87
CA ARG A 139 -22.46 -29.76 7.80
C ARG A 139 -22.15 -31.14 8.38
N LYS A 140 -22.98 -32.13 8.03
CA LYS A 140 -22.83 -33.51 8.51
C LYS A 140 -21.58 -34.18 7.94
N GLY A 141 -20.77 -34.77 8.82
CA GLY A 141 -19.58 -35.54 8.45
C GLY A 141 -18.28 -34.75 8.31
N VAL A 142 -18.26 -33.47 8.70
CA VAL A 142 -17.02 -32.68 8.83
C VAL A 142 -16.10 -33.35 9.86
N LYS A 143 -14.79 -33.31 9.61
CA LYS A 143 -13.77 -33.90 10.47
C LYS A 143 -12.63 -32.91 10.71
N TRP A 144 -12.00 -33.00 11.87
CA TRP A 144 -10.73 -32.38 12.17
C TRP A 144 -9.61 -32.97 11.29
N SER A 145 -8.47 -32.29 11.20
CA SER A 145 -7.34 -32.72 10.35
C SER A 145 -6.71 -34.07 10.73
N ASP A 146 -7.05 -34.63 11.88
CA ASP A 146 -6.66 -35.96 12.35
C ASP A 146 -7.73 -37.04 12.06
N GLY A 147 -8.86 -36.66 11.47
CA GLY A 147 -9.98 -37.54 11.13
C GLY A 147 -11.06 -37.65 12.22
N HIS A 148 -10.88 -37.02 13.39
CA HIS A 148 -11.92 -37.03 14.42
C HIS A 148 -13.17 -36.26 13.94
N PRO A 149 -14.40 -36.73 14.21
CA PRO A 149 -15.62 -35.99 13.87
C PRO A 149 -15.64 -34.58 14.47
N TYR A 150 -16.12 -33.61 13.70
CA TYR A 150 -16.47 -32.28 14.18
C TYR A 150 -17.98 -32.22 14.42
N THR A 151 -18.37 -31.90 15.66
CA THR A 151 -19.77 -31.87 16.11
C THR A 151 -20.08 -30.60 16.90
N SER A 152 -21.36 -30.38 17.18
CA SER A 152 -21.89 -29.31 18.02
C SER A 152 -21.23 -29.25 19.42
N ALA A 153 -20.78 -30.39 19.95
CA ALA A 153 -20.06 -30.48 21.22
C ALA A 153 -18.75 -29.65 21.24
N ALA A 154 -18.10 -29.44 20.09
CA ALA A 154 -16.92 -28.59 20.02
C ALA A 154 -17.23 -27.12 20.35
N PHE A 155 -18.41 -26.63 19.95
CA PHE A 155 -18.86 -25.28 20.27
C PHE A 155 -19.30 -25.19 21.73
N ALA A 156 -20.01 -26.19 22.25
CA ALA A 156 -20.37 -26.26 23.66
C ALA A 156 -19.11 -26.20 24.55
N PHE A 157 -18.08 -26.98 24.21
CA PHE A 157 -16.79 -26.94 24.91
C PHE A 157 -16.13 -25.56 24.86
N TYR A 158 -16.12 -24.89 23.71
CA TYR A 158 -15.64 -23.50 23.63
C TYR A 158 -16.44 -22.57 24.56
N TYR A 159 -17.76 -22.72 24.56
CA TYR A 159 -18.63 -21.88 25.38
C TYR A 159 -18.42 -22.13 26.88
N ASP A 160 -18.21 -23.38 27.30
CA ASP A 160 -17.85 -23.71 28.68
C ASP A 160 -16.55 -23.00 29.11
N LEU A 161 -15.54 -22.94 28.22
CA LEU A 161 -14.31 -22.19 28.47
C LEU A 161 -14.55 -20.67 28.57
N CYS A 162 -15.58 -20.13 27.92
CA CYS A 162 -15.97 -18.72 28.05
C CYS A 162 -16.69 -18.42 29.38
N LEU A 163 -17.28 -19.43 30.01
CA LEU A 163 -17.95 -19.31 31.31
C LEU A 163 -17.02 -19.59 32.49
N ASP A 164 -15.87 -20.24 32.26
CA ASP A 164 -14.87 -20.51 33.30
C ASP A 164 -14.02 -19.28 33.60
N GLU A 165 -14.21 -18.67 34.78
CA GLU A 165 -13.46 -17.49 35.23
C GLU A 165 -11.94 -17.72 35.36
N ARG A 166 -11.48 -18.99 35.42
CA ARG A 166 -10.04 -19.33 35.43
C ARG A 166 -9.43 -19.24 34.03
N HIS A 167 -10.26 -19.34 32.99
CA HIS A 167 -9.81 -19.27 31.60
C HIS A 167 -9.67 -17.81 31.16
N LYS A 168 -8.79 -17.52 30.19
CA LYS A 168 -8.62 -16.16 29.67
C LYS A 168 -9.82 -15.68 28.85
N TYR A 169 -10.70 -16.59 28.46
CA TYR A 169 -11.89 -16.28 27.70
C TYR A 169 -12.96 -15.86 28.70
N GLY A 170 -13.40 -14.61 28.65
CA GLY A 170 -14.69 -14.24 29.19
C GLY A 170 -15.77 -14.46 28.13
N ALA A 171 -17.03 -14.56 28.55
CA ALA A 171 -18.16 -14.62 27.63
C ALA A 171 -18.13 -13.40 26.68
N PRO A 172 -17.93 -13.61 25.35
CA PRO A 172 -17.82 -12.52 24.39
C PRO A 172 -19.07 -11.64 24.37
N VAL A 173 -18.91 -10.37 23.97
CA VAL A 173 -20.02 -9.41 23.91
C VAL A 173 -21.20 -9.93 23.07
N TRP A 174 -20.92 -10.63 21.97
CA TRP A 174 -21.96 -11.20 21.11
C TRP A 174 -22.68 -12.41 21.74
N CYS A 175 -22.09 -13.05 22.77
CA CYS A 175 -22.71 -14.14 23.52
C CYS A 175 -23.59 -13.66 24.67
N GLN A 176 -23.74 -12.35 24.86
CA GLN A 176 -24.48 -11.79 26.00
C GLN A 176 -25.49 -10.75 25.54
N VAL A 177 -26.60 -10.64 26.28
CA VAL A 177 -27.57 -9.55 26.15
C VAL A 177 -27.75 -8.91 27.52
N ASN A 178 -27.53 -7.59 27.61
CA ASN A 178 -27.57 -6.84 28.88
C ASN A 178 -26.67 -7.43 29.99
N GLY A 179 -25.51 -7.96 29.61
CA GLY A 179 -24.56 -8.60 30.54
C GLY A 179 -24.96 -10.01 30.99
N ILE A 180 -26.05 -10.57 30.48
CA ILE A 180 -26.49 -11.94 30.75
C ILE A 180 -25.97 -12.84 29.62
N PRO A 181 -25.06 -13.80 29.91
CA PRO A 181 -24.61 -14.78 28.93
C PRO A 181 -25.74 -15.67 28.43
N MET A 182 -25.62 -16.10 27.18
CA MET A 182 -26.56 -17.03 26.54
C MET A 182 -26.51 -18.44 27.17
N GLU A 183 -27.52 -19.24 26.90
CA GLU A 183 -27.46 -20.69 27.11
C GLU A 183 -27.20 -21.39 25.76
N VAL A 184 -26.44 -22.48 25.79
CA VAL A 184 -26.12 -23.28 24.60
C VAL A 184 -26.66 -24.69 24.79
N GLU A 185 -27.45 -25.15 23.82
CA GLU A 185 -27.92 -26.52 23.74
C GLU A 185 -27.44 -27.19 22.45
N THR A 186 -27.06 -28.47 22.56
CA THR A 186 -26.62 -29.30 21.43
C THR A 186 -27.52 -30.54 21.36
N PRO A 187 -28.75 -30.41 20.81
CA PRO A 187 -29.73 -31.50 20.83
C PRO A 187 -29.29 -32.75 20.04
N ASP A 188 -28.37 -32.57 19.09
CA ASP A 188 -27.70 -33.61 18.32
C ASP A 188 -26.30 -33.15 17.90
N ASP A 189 -25.53 -34.04 17.26
CA ASP A 189 -24.14 -33.80 16.83
C ASP A 189 -23.97 -32.64 15.82
N TYR A 190 -25.04 -32.17 15.18
CA TYR A 190 -24.99 -31.21 14.09
C TYR A 190 -25.89 -30.00 14.28
N THR A 191 -26.47 -29.82 15.46
CA THR A 191 -27.33 -28.68 15.77
C THR A 191 -26.80 -27.94 17.00
N ILE A 192 -26.65 -26.62 16.88
CA ILE A 192 -26.30 -25.72 17.99
C ILE A 192 -27.46 -24.76 18.17
N VAL A 193 -28.03 -24.70 19.36
CA VAL A 193 -29.10 -23.76 19.73
C VAL A 193 -28.55 -22.78 20.74
N MET A 194 -28.55 -21.50 20.40
CA MET A 194 -28.10 -20.39 21.27
C MET A 194 -29.31 -19.63 21.76
N LYS A 195 -29.52 -19.56 23.08
CA LYS A 195 -30.65 -18.88 23.72
C LYS A 195 -30.18 -17.65 24.48
N PHE A 196 -30.64 -16.49 24.06
CA PHE A 196 -30.27 -15.19 24.60
C PHE A 196 -31.36 -14.65 25.54
N ALA A 197 -30.98 -13.79 26.47
CA ALA A 197 -31.93 -13.10 27.37
C ALA A 197 -32.82 -12.06 26.66
N GLY A 198 -32.64 -11.85 25.36
CA GLY A 198 -33.41 -10.95 24.50
C GLY A 198 -32.95 -11.03 23.04
N PRO A 199 -33.51 -10.22 22.13
CA PRO A 199 -33.18 -10.25 20.71
C PRO A 199 -31.69 -10.00 20.46
N ASN A 200 -31.06 -10.82 19.61
CA ASN A 200 -29.64 -10.68 19.26
C ASN A 200 -29.38 -10.95 17.76
N TRP A 201 -29.95 -10.12 16.90
CA TRP A 201 -29.95 -10.29 15.44
C TRP A 201 -28.57 -10.19 14.78
N LEU A 202 -27.56 -9.66 15.48
CA LEU A 202 -26.23 -9.44 14.93
C LEU A 202 -25.31 -10.66 15.01
N VAL A 203 -25.71 -11.73 15.72
CA VAL A 203 -24.88 -12.92 15.93
C VAL A 203 -24.39 -13.55 14.61
N PRO A 204 -25.21 -13.67 13.53
CA PRO A 204 -24.70 -14.18 12.27
C PRO A 204 -23.53 -13.38 11.68
N LEU A 205 -23.54 -12.04 11.87
CA LEU A 205 -22.45 -11.17 11.43
C LEU A 205 -21.21 -11.43 12.29
N TRP A 206 -21.36 -11.56 13.61
CA TRP A 206 -20.26 -11.94 14.52
C TRP A 206 -19.66 -13.29 14.16
N LEU A 207 -20.48 -14.29 13.85
CA LEU A 207 -20.03 -15.61 13.42
C LEU A 207 -19.37 -15.58 12.03
N ALA A 208 -19.68 -14.57 11.21
CA ALA A 208 -19.04 -14.29 9.94
C ALA A 208 -17.77 -13.44 10.03
N THR A 209 -17.54 -12.74 11.16
CA THR A 209 -16.29 -12.01 11.38
C THR A 209 -15.12 -12.98 11.27
N GLY A 210 -14.10 -12.56 10.53
CA GLY A 210 -13.07 -13.46 10.03
C GLY A 210 -12.09 -13.99 11.08
N PHE A 211 -10.89 -14.30 10.59
CA PHE A 211 -9.76 -14.97 11.21
C PHE A 211 -9.43 -14.72 12.70
N TRP A 212 -9.79 -13.58 13.31
CA TRP A 212 -9.55 -13.34 14.74
C TRP A 212 -10.56 -14.06 15.65
N TRP A 213 -11.81 -14.20 15.21
CA TRP A 213 -12.89 -14.75 16.02
C TRP A 213 -13.16 -16.22 15.70
N CYS A 214 -13.11 -16.61 14.43
CA CYS A 214 -13.41 -18.00 14.05
C CYS A 214 -12.44 -19.03 14.63
N ASN A 215 -11.21 -18.62 14.95
CA ASN A 215 -10.23 -19.50 15.59
C ASN A 215 -10.49 -19.72 17.08
N GLN A 216 -11.28 -18.87 17.74
CA GLN A 216 -11.57 -18.99 19.16
C GLN A 216 -12.53 -20.14 19.44
N TYR A 217 -13.55 -20.33 18.60
CA TYR A 217 -14.52 -21.41 18.75
C TYR A 217 -14.14 -22.73 18.03
N ASN A 218 -13.00 -22.75 17.34
CA ASN A 218 -12.46 -23.95 16.68
C ASN A 218 -11.39 -24.64 17.54
N ILE A 219 -11.82 -25.15 18.70
CA ILE A 219 -10.94 -25.86 19.66
C ILE A 219 -11.21 -27.37 19.61
N PRO A 220 -10.23 -28.21 19.25
CA PRO A 220 -10.41 -29.66 19.19
C PRO A 220 -10.45 -30.26 20.60
N GLN A 221 -11.65 -30.35 21.19
CA GLN A 221 -11.87 -30.84 22.55
C GLN A 221 -11.14 -32.17 22.81
N HIS A 222 -11.26 -33.14 21.90
CA HIS A 222 -10.66 -34.48 22.02
C HIS A 222 -9.14 -34.46 22.18
N TYR A 223 -8.46 -33.45 21.62
CA TYR A 223 -7.02 -33.26 21.78
C TYR A 223 -6.71 -32.37 22.99
N MET A 224 -7.44 -31.27 23.16
CA MET A 224 -7.13 -30.23 24.15
C MET A 224 -7.43 -30.67 25.58
N MET A 225 -8.30 -31.67 25.79
CA MET A 225 -8.69 -32.13 27.11
C MET A 225 -7.51 -32.62 27.96
N GLN A 226 -6.46 -33.15 27.32
CA GLN A 226 -5.24 -33.59 28.03
C GLN A 226 -4.48 -32.43 28.70
N PHE A 227 -4.76 -31.18 28.35
CA PHE A 227 -4.15 -29.99 28.95
C PHE A 227 -5.11 -29.22 29.86
N HIS A 228 -6.36 -29.68 29.97
CA HIS A 228 -7.39 -29.04 30.78
C HIS A 228 -7.18 -29.37 32.28
N PRO A 229 -7.18 -28.37 33.19
CA PRO A 229 -6.86 -28.59 34.61
C PRO A 229 -7.83 -29.57 35.31
N ASP A 230 -9.11 -29.57 34.94
CA ASP A 230 -10.09 -30.49 35.53
C ASP A 230 -9.98 -31.94 35.02
N HIS A 231 -9.26 -32.16 33.91
CA HIS A 231 -9.10 -33.48 33.29
C HIS A 231 -7.67 -34.02 33.35
N ASN A 232 -6.68 -33.17 33.66
CA ASN A 232 -5.30 -33.56 33.87
C ASN A 232 -4.73 -32.93 35.16
N PRO A 233 -4.53 -33.71 36.23
CA PRO A 233 -4.08 -33.20 37.53
C PRO A 233 -2.64 -32.64 37.50
N LYS A 234 -1.91 -32.80 36.40
CA LYS A 234 -0.60 -32.15 36.19
C LYS A 234 -0.70 -30.63 36.09
N TYR A 235 -1.86 -30.10 35.69
CA TYR A 235 -2.06 -28.68 35.44
C TYR A 235 -3.08 -28.13 36.44
N THR A 236 -2.77 -27.00 37.06
CA THR A 236 -3.66 -26.30 38.01
C THR A 236 -4.34 -25.09 37.39
N ASP A 237 -3.94 -24.72 36.18
CA ASP A 237 -4.41 -23.55 35.44
C ASP A 237 -4.41 -23.85 33.93
N PHE A 238 -4.88 -22.87 33.13
CA PHE A 238 -4.97 -22.98 31.68
C PHE A 238 -3.70 -22.50 30.94
N ILE A 239 -2.59 -22.17 31.61
CA ILE A 239 -1.41 -21.60 30.93
C ILE A 239 -0.86 -22.59 29.89
N GLN A 240 -0.75 -23.87 30.26
CA GLN A 240 -0.30 -24.89 29.32
C GLN A 240 -1.34 -25.17 28.23
N PHE A 241 -2.63 -25.19 28.57
CA PHE A 241 -3.71 -25.31 27.59
C PHE A 241 -3.58 -24.24 26.50
N GLU A 242 -3.36 -22.99 26.90
CA GLU A 242 -3.24 -21.86 25.97
C GLU A 242 -2.01 -21.90 25.10
N LYS A 243 -0.90 -22.40 25.64
CA LYS A 243 0.32 -22.62 24.88
C LYS A 243 0.13 -23.68 23.80
N GLU A 244 -0.64 -24.73 24.09
CA GLU A 244 -0.91 -25.82 23.15
C GLU A 244 -2.04 -25.49 22.17
N ASN A 245 -2.94 -24.56 22.50
CA ASN A 245 -4.08 -24.14 21.66
C ASN A 245 -3.69 -23.14 20.54
N LEU A 246 -2.50 -23.29 19.96
CA LEU A 246 -1.99 -22.41 18.90
C LEU A 246 -1.86 -23.18 17.58
N PRO A 247 -2.88 -23.22 16.71
CA PRO A 247 -2.85 -24.01 15.46
C PRO A 247 -1.73 -23.65 14.48
N HIS A 248 -1.14 -22.46 14.63
CA HIS A 248 -0.06 -21.93 13.80
C HIS A 248 1.35 -22.18 14.41
N GLN A 249 1.43 -22.73 15.62
CA GLN A 249 2.69 -23.01 16.33
C GLN A 249 2.78 -24.45 16.86
N ASN A 250 1.67 -25.19 16.93
CA ASN A 250 1.61 -26.54 17.45
C ASN A 250 1.33 -27.57 16.33
N PRO A 251 2.36 -28.28 15.82
CA PRO A 251 2.16 -29.31 14.80
C PRO A 251 1.27 -30.48 15.22
N GLY A 252 1.15 -30.74 16.52
CA GLY A 252 0.35 -31.84 17.05
C GLY A 252 -1.14 -31.52 17.16
N ARG A 253 -1.53 -30.25 17.09
CA ARG A 253 -2.91 -29.80 17.32
C ARG A 253 -3.78 -30.00 16.06
N PRO A 254 -4.87 -30.77 16.12
CA PRO A 254 -5.82 -30.86 15.01
C PRO A 254 -6.43 -29.50 14.63
N THR A 255 -6.80 -29.33 13.36
CA THR A 255 -7.35 -28.06 12.84
C THR A 255 -8.42 -28.29 11.78
N LEU A 256 -9.27 -27.28 11.57
CA LEU A 256 -10.20 -27.19 10.44
C LEU A 256 -9.62 -26.34 9.29
N TRP A 257 -8.39 -25.85 9.43
CA TRP A 257 -7.75 -25.01 8.43
C TRP A 257 -7.45 -25.77 7.13
N PRO A 258 -7.36 -25.08 5.98
CA PRO A 258 -6.95 -25.67 4.70
C PRO A 258 -5.54 -26.28 4.74
N TRP A 259 -4.64 -25.77 5.59
CA TRP A 259 -3.32 -26.34 5.85
C TRP A 259 -3.10 -26.56 7.35
N ARG A 260 -2.41 -27.65 7.71
CA ARG A 260 -1.98 -27.96 9.07
C ARG A 260 -0.47 -27.74 9.21
N VAL A 261 -0.03 -27.20 10.34
CA VAL A 261 1.40 -27.04 10.63
C VAL A 261 2.00 -28.43 10.83
N THR A 262 3.11 -28.70 10.15
CA THR A 262 3.89 -29.94 10.32
C THR A 262 5.24 -29.70 10.96
N LYS A 263 5.78 -28.48 10.77
CA LYS A 263 7.06 -28.08 11.35
C LYS A 263 6.97 -26.64 11.86
N TYR A 264 7.39 -26.45 13.09
CA TYR A 264 7.53 -25.14 13.72
C TYR A 264 8.88 -25.05 14.41
N GLU A 265 9.80 -24.25 13.86
CA GLU A 265 11.06 -23.94 14.52
C GLU A 265 10.83 -22.85 15.58
N LYS A 266 11.43 -23.03 16.77
CA LYS A 266 11.23 -22.15 17.93
C LYS A 266 11.44 -20.68 17.55
N GLY A 267 10.47 -19.82 17.87
CA GLY A 267 10.51 -18.39 17.54
C GLY A 267 10.05 -18.07 16.11
N GLY A 268 9.45 -19.03 15.40
CA GLY A 268 8.87 -18.80 14.08
C GLY A 268 9.89 -18.71 12.94
N PHE A 269 11.18 -18.99 13.16
CA PHE A 269 12.21 -18.81 12.13
C PHE A 269 11.90 -19.53 10.82
N ARG A 270 11.36 -20.75 10.90
CA ARG A 270 10.84 -21.52 9.78
C ARG A 270 9.59 -22.27 10.22
N VAL A 271 8.55 -22.16 9.42
CA VAL A 271 7.28 -22.86 9.63
C VAL A 271 6.86 -23.46 8.30
N GLU A 272 6.50 -24.74 8.35
CA GLU A 272 6.01 -25.49 7.20
C GLU A 272 4.61 -26.02 7.51
N LEU A 273 3.72 -25.88 6.54
CA LEU A 273 2.37 -26.38 6.59
C LEU A 273 2.12 -27.28 5.38
N GLU A 274 1.35 -28.33 5.58
CA GLU A 274 0.87 -29.20 4.52
C GLU A 274 -0.65 -29.14 4.44
N ARG A 275 -1.22 -29.45 3.27
CA ARG A 275 -2.67 -29.43 3.07
C ARG A 275 -3.38 -30.35 4.08
N ASN A 276 -4.56 -29.93 4.53
CA ASN A 276 -5.37 -30.72 5.42
C ASN A 276 -6.14 -31.79 4.62
N PRO A 277 -5.90 -33.11 4.83
CA PRO A 277 -6.58 -34.16 4.08
C PRO A 277 -8.08 -34.27 4.41
N TYR A 278 -8.56 -33.65 5.49
CA TYR A 278 -9.97 -33.64 5.87
C TYR A 278 -10.63 -32.27 5.65
N TYR A 279 -10.03 -31.39 4.86
CA TYR A 279 -10.63 -30.08 4.58
C TYR A 279 -11.98 -30.25 3.87
N TYR A 280 -13.00 -29.54 4.37
CA TYR A 280 -14.41 -29.76 4.07
C TYR A 280 -14.90 -28.98 2.83
N VAL A 281 -13.99 -28.31 2.13
CA VAL A 281 -14.30 -27.41 1.00
C VAL A 281 -13.84 -28.03 -0.31
N VAL A 282 -14.68 -27.94 -1.33
CA VAL A 282 -14.42 -28.37 -2.70
C VAL A 282 -14.57 -27.20 -3.66
N ASP A 283 -14.00 -27.29 -4.85
CA ASP A 283 -14.31 -26.38 -5.94
C ASP A 283 -15.62 -26.76 -6.68
N THR A 284 -15.96 -26.01 -7.72
CA THR A 284 -17.16 -26.23 -8.55
C THR A 284 -17.15 -27.55 -9.34
N LEU A 285 -16.00 -28.24 -9.43
CA LEU A 285 -15.85 -29.56 -10.05
C LEU A 285 -15.83 -30.70 -9.00
N GLY A 286 -15.98 -30.36 -7.71
CA GLY A 286 -15.94 -31.32 -6.62
C GLY A 286 -14.53 -31.78 -6.23
N ARG A 287 -13.50 -30.99 -6.55
CA ARG A 287 -12.11 -31.27 -6.19
C ARG A 287 -11.81 -30.65 -4.80
N GLN A 288 -11.30 -31.46 -3.87
CA GLN A 288 -10.99 -31.05 -2.50
C GLN A 288 -9.86 -29.99 -2.41
N LEU A 289 -10.20 -28.82 -1.88
CA LEU A 289 -9.25 -27.74 -1.65
C LEU A 289 -8.36 -27.98 -0.42
N PRO A 290 -7.26 -27.22 -0.24
CA PRO A 290 -6.68 -26.22 -1.16
C PRO A 290 -5.99 -26.84 -2.38
N TYR A 291 -5.70 -26.07 -3.45
CA TYR A 291 -4.91 -26.60 -4.57
C TYR A 291 -3.44 -26.87 -4.22
N ILE A 292 -2.87 -25.96 -3.41
CA ILE A 292 -1.45 -25.93 -3.04
C ILE A 292 -1.18 -26.96 -1.94
N ASP A 293 -0.13 -27.77 -2.12
CA ASP A 293 0.23 -28.84 -1.19
C ASP A 293 0.91 -28.32 0.07
N ILE A 294 1.91 -27.45 -0.11
CA ILE A 294 2.81 -27.02 0.96
C ILE A 294 2.84 -25.50 1.05
N VAL A 295 2.89 -24.96 2.27
CA VAL A 295 3.22 -23.55 2.51
C VAL A 295 4.48 -23.47 3.36
N LYS A 296 5.47 -22.71 2.88
CA LYS A 296 6.72 -22.45 3.60
C LYS A 296 6.81 -20.97 3.96
N THR A 297 6.98 -20.67 5.24
CA THR A 297 7.16 -19.30 5.72
C THR A 297 8.32 -19.17 6.70
N GLY A 298 9.06 -18.07 6.59
CA GLY A 298 10.15 -17.74 7.51
C GLY A 298 10.07 -16.31 8.05
N LEU A 299 10.71 -16.09 9.19
CA LEU A 299 10.76 -14.80 9.87
C LEU A 299 11.72 -13.85 9.15
N VAL A 300 11.20 -12.74 8.62
CA VAL A 300 11.97 -11.68 7.94
C VAL A 300 11.58 -10.31 8.50
N PRO A 301 12.18 -9.90 9.64
CA PRO A 301 11.78 -8.69 10.35
C PRO A 301 12.28 -7.43 9.63
N GLU A 302 13.44 -7.50 8.97
CA GLU A 302 14.10 -6.37 8.32
C GLU A 302 13.45 -6.02 6.97
N PRO A 303 12.89 -4.81 6.78
CA PRO A 303 12.26 -4.37 5.53
C PRO A 303 13.12 -4.57 4.29
N GLN A 304 14.41 -4.21 4.35
CA GLN A 304 15.28 -4.29 3.17
C GLN A 304 15.53 -5.73 2.72
N VAL A 305 15.56 -6.68 3.66
CA VAL A 305 15.67 -8.10 3.33
C VAL A 305 14.38 -8.61 2.65
N ARG A 306 13.21 -8.11 3.06
CA ARG A 306 11.94 -8.44 2.39
C ARG A 306 11.96 -8.00 0.93
N VAL A 307 12.39 -6.76 0.67
CA VAL A 307 12.51 -6.21 -0.68
C VAL A 307 13.43 -7.08 -1.52
N LEU A 308 14.62 -7.42 -1.03
CA LEU A 308 15.58 -8.26 -1.76
C LEU A 308 15.02 -9.64 -2.13
N LYS A 309 14.31 -10.30 -1.21
CA LYS A 309 13.67 -11.60 -1.46
C LYS A 309 12.60 -11.52 -2.54
N ILE A 310 11.78 -10.46 -2.52
CA ILE A 310 10.77 -10.21 -3.55
C ILE A 310 11.44 -9.99 -4.91
N LEU A 311 12.45 -9.11 -4.99
CA LEU A 311 13.18 -8.82 -6.23
C LEU A 311 13.88 -10.06 -6.83
N ALA A 312 14.29 -11.00 -5.97
CA ALA A 312 14.90 -12.26 -6.37
C ALA A 312 13.89 -13.31 -6.87
N GLY A 313 12.58 -13.06 -6.74
CA GLY A 313 11.53 -14.03 -7.09
C GLY A 313 11.38 -15.17 -6.08
N GLU A 314 11.87 -15.01 -4.84
CA GLU A 314 11.80 -16.05 -3.80
C GLU A 314 10.42 -16.14 -3.12
N ILE A 315 9.49 -15.25 -3.47
CA ILE A 315 8.18 -15.09 -2.83
C ILE A 315 7.09 -15.22 -3.88
N ASP A 316 6.23 -16.23 -3.74
CA ASP A 316 5.24 -16.58 -4.77
C ASP A 316 3.97 -15.73 -4.66
N CYS A 317 3.53 -15.42 -3.43
CA CYS A 317 2.39 -14.53 -3.21
C CYS A 317 2.46 -13.90 -1.82
N GLN A 318 2.45 -12.57 -1.74
CA GLN A 318 2.57 -11.86 -0.47
C GLN A 318 1.85 -10.52 -0.50
N TYR A 319 1.00 -10.28 0.50
CA TYR A 319 0.32 -9.01 0.75
C TYR A 319 0.97 -8.26 1.93
N ARG A 320 0.99 -8.90 3.11
CA ARG A 320 1.47 -8.27 4.35
C ARG A 320 2.99 -8.10 4.35
N GLY A 321 3.46 -6.94 4.81
CA GLY A 321 4.89 -6.61 4.87
C GLY A 321 5.45 -6.03 3.56
N MET A 322 4.59 -5.75 2.59
CA MET A 322 4.88 -4.87 1.45
C MET A 322 4.60 -3.42 1.81
N GLU A 323 5.41 -2.50 1.28
CA GLU A 323 5.35 -1.08 1.62
C GLU A 323 5.29 -0.22 0.34
N LEU A 324 4.42 0.78 0.33
CA LEU A 324 4.19 1.63 -0.84
C LEU A 324 5.44 2.40 -1.28
N ARG A 325 6.30 2.77 -0.34
CA ARG A 325 7.56 3.48 -0.61
C ARG A 325 8.53 2.69 -1.50
N ASP A 326 8.44 1.36 -1.48
CA ASP A 326 9.31 0.45 -2.24
C ASP A 326 8.70 0.03 -3.58
N LEU A 327 7.53 0.56 -3.94
CA LEU A 327 6.80 0.18 -5.16
C LEU A 327 7.66 0.29 -6.42
N ALA A 328 8.45 1.35 -6.58
CA ALA A 328 9.34 1.51 -7.73
C ALA A 328 10.39 0.37 -7.84
N LEU A 329 10.90 -0.13 -6.70
CA LEU A 329 11.81 -1.27 -6.69
C LEU A 329 11.08 -2.54 -7.09
N TYR A 330 9.90 -2.78 -6.51
CA TYR A 330 9.07 -3.93 -6.87
C TYR A 330 8.73 -3.95 -8.35
N LEU A 331 8.34 -2.81 -8.95
CA LEU A 331 8.04 -2.73 -10.38
C LEU A 331 9.28 -3.03 -11.24
N LYS A 332 10.45 -2.48 -10.87
CA LYS A 332 11.71 -2.72 -11.58
C LYS A 332 12.15 -4.20 -11.53
N GLY A 333 11.80 -4.91 -10.46
CA GLY A 333 12.17 -6.32 -10.27
C GLY A 333 11.26 -7.33 -10.97
N GLN A 334 10.07 -6.94 -11.44
CA GLN A 334 9.03 -7.85 -11.93
C GLN A 334 9.51 -8.85 -12.99
N GLU A 335 10.23 -8.35 -14.00
CA GLU A 335 10.72 -9.19 -15.09
C GLU A 335 11.76 -10.20 -14.60
N LYS A 336 12.74 -9.75 -13.81
CA LYS A 336 13.82 -10.59 -13.29
C LYS A 336 13.32 -11.59 -12.24
N GLY A 337 12.40 -11.17 -11.38
CA GLY A 337 11.82 -11.99 -10.31
C GLY A 337 10.62 -12.84 -10.75
N ASN A 338 10.19 -12.74 -12.02
CA ASN A 338 9.07 -13.47 -12.59
C ASN A 338 7.75 -13.32 -11.79
N TYR A 339 7.41 -12.09 -11.43
CA TYR A 339 6.18 -11.76 -10.70
C TYR A 339 5.49 -10.52 -11.26
N LYS A 340 4.24 -10.33 -10.84
CA LYS A 340 3.47 -9.10 -11.01
C LYS A 340 3.13 -8.45 -9.68
N ILE A 341 3.08 -7.12 -9.68
CA ILE A 341 2.52 -6.36 -8.57
C ILE A 341 1.06 -6.07 -8.88
N ARG A 342 0.19 -6.41 -7.93
CA ARG A 342 -1.22 -6.01 -7.93
C ARG A 342 -1.45 -4.99 -6.85
N ARG A 343 -2.50 -4.20 -7.03
CA ARG A 343 -2.90 -3.12 -6.13
C ARG A 343 -4.37 -3.33 -5.78
N TRP A 344 -4.61 -3.91 -4.62
CA TRP A 344 -5.98 -4.05 -4.12
C TRP A 344 -6.49 -2.73 -3.60
N LYS A 345 -7.81 -2.53 -3.70
CA LYS A 345 -8.48 -1.41 -3.05
C LYS A 345 -8.22 -1.52 -1.54
N SER A 346 -7.86 -0.40 -0.91
CA SER A 346 -7.77 -0.36 0.55
C SER A 346 -9.10 0.09 1.11
N THR A 347 -9.53 -0.60 2.15
CA THR A 347 -10.76 -0.28 2.87
C THR A 347 -10.57 0.81 3.92
N ALA A 348 -9.53 1.62 3.79
CA ALA A 348 -9.20 2.69 4.72
C ALA A 348 -9.81 4.01 4.27
N GLY A 349 -10.72 4.55 5.07
CA GLY A 349 -11.39 5.83 4.83
C GLY A 349 -10.65 7.04 5.41
N ALA A 350 -9.58 6.84 6.20
CA ALA A 350 -8.55 7.86 6.48
C ALA A 350 -7.20 7.28 6.96
N LEU A 351 -6.09 7.80 6.45
CA LEU A 351 -4.72 7.35 6.71
C LEU A 351 -3.76 8.53 7.00
N PRO A 352 -3.74 9.04 8.25
CA PRO A 352 -4.60 8.69 9.38
C PRO A 352 -5.86 9.55 9.47
N ALA A 353 -6.84 9.11 10.27
CA ALA A 353 -7.80 9.99 10.90
C ALA A 353 -7.15 10.77 12.06
N ILE A 354 -7.55 12.02 12.22
CA ILE A 354 -7.15 12.94 13.28
C ILE A 354 -8.27 12.95 14.32
N LEU A 355 -8.01 12.33 15.45
CA LEU A 355 -8.95 12.14 16.55
C LEU A 355 -9.01 13.39 17.42
N ILE A 356 -10.19 14.00 17.50
CA ILE A 356 -10.46 15.11 18.41
C ILE A 356 -11.17 14.55 19.64
N ASN A 357 -10.57 14.66 20.83
CA ASN A 357 -11.18 14.06 22.02
C ASN A 357 -12.42 14.84 22.47
N TRP A 358 -13.61 14.30 22.20
CA TRP A 358 -14.90 14.86 22.66
C TRP A 358 -15.03 14.95 24.18
N THR A 359 -14.19 14.19 24.88
CA THR A 359 -14.12 14.06 26.34
C THR A 359 -12.79 14.61 26.89
N ALA A 360 -12.17 15.56 26.17
CA ALA A 360 -10.87 16.17 26.48
C ALA A 360 -10.71 16.49 27.98
N PRO A 361 -9.57 16.16 28.61
CA PRO A 361 -9.38 16.33 30.06
C PRO A 361 -9.55 17.77 30.56
N ASP A 362 -9.10 18.77 29.78
CA ASP A 362 -9.25 20.18 30.10
C ASP A 362 -10.71 20.63 29.85
N PRO A 363 -11.44 21.07 30.89
CA PRO A 363 -12.87 21.41 30.75
C PRO A 363 -13.11 22.64 29.86
N VAL A 364 -12.18 23.61 29.80
CA VAL A 364 -12.32 24.80 28.96
C VAL A 364 -12.12 24.41 27.49
N LEU A 365 -11.08 23.63 27.19
CA LEU A 365 -10.88 23.11 25.83
C LEU A 365 -12.00 22.16 25.42
N ARG A 366 -12.53 21.34 26.33
CA ARG A 366 -13.66 20.46 26.05
C ARG A 366 -14.89 21.25 25.59
N GLN A 367 -15.19 22.37 26.24
CA GLN A 367 -16.30 23.23 25.83
C GLN A 367 -16.07 23.82 24.43
N ILE A 368 -14.85 24.30 24.16
CA ILE A 368 -14.47 24.84 22.85
C ILE A 368 -14.56 23.77 21.76
N ILE A 369 -13.99 22.57 22.00
CA ILE A 369 -14.01 21.43 21.08
C ILE A 369 -15.44 20.97 20.75
N ARG A 370 -16.37 21.06 21.71
CA ARG A 370 -17.77 20.67 21.50
C ARG A 370 -18.56 21.67 20.66
N ASP A 371 -18.08 22.90 20.48
CA ASP A 371 -18.65 23.82 19.49
C ASP A 371 -18.29 23.34 18.08
N GLN A 372 -19.30 23.18 17.24
CA GLN A 372 -19.14 22.69 15.87
C GLN A 372 -18.21 23.60 15.04
N ARG A 373 -18.31 24.92 15.23
CA ARG A 373 -17.53 25.90 14.49
C ARG A 373 -16.03 25.73 14.74
N PHE A 374 -15.65 25.34 15.96
CA PHE A 374 -14.25 25.05 16.27
C PHE A 374 -13.74 23.84 15.50
N ARG A 375 -14.51 22.74 15.47
CA ARG A 375 -14.09 21.51 14.76
C ARG A 375 -14.04 21.72 13.25
N LYS A 376 -15.00 22.46 12.68
CA LYS A 376 -14.95 22.89 11.28
C LYS A 376 -13.73 23.77 11.00
N ALA A 377 -13.39 24.69 11.89
CA ALA A 377 -12.16 25.48 11.76
C ALA A 377 -10.90 24.60 11.79
N LEU A 378 -10.84 23.60 12.67
CA LEU A 378 -9.73 22.63 12.67
C LEU A 378 -9.67 21.87 11.34
N ALA A 379 -10.81 21.45 10.78
CA ALA A 379 -10.90 20.74 9.51
C ALA A 379 -10.39 21.58 8.33
N TYR A 380 -10.74 22.87 8.28
CA TYR A 380 -10.24 23.82 7.27
C TYR A 380 -8.74 24.11 7.39
N GLY A 381 -8.14 23.86 8.56
CA GLY A 381 -6.70 23.98 8.78
C GLY A 381 -5.90 22.73 8.39
N VAL A 382 -6.53 21.67 7.89
CA VAL A 382 -5.83 20.47 7.43
C VAL A 382 -5.62 20.56 5.91
N ASP A 383 -4.37 20.76 5.50
CA ASP A 383 -4.00 20.74 4.08
C ASP A 383 -3.86 19.28 3.60
N ARG A 384 -4.99 18.73 3.15
CA ARG A 384 -5.12 17.32 2.76
C ARG A 384 -4.37 16.99 1.46
N GLU A 385 -4.29 17.95 0.53
CA GLU A 385 -3.49 17.82 -0.69
C GLU A 385 -2.01 17.72 -0.33
N LYS A 386 -1.51 18.62 0.53
CA LYS A 386 -0.13 18.56 1.01
C LYS A 386 0.15 17.28 1.81
N CYS A 387 -0.80 16.81 2.61
CA CYS A 387 -0.69 15.49 3.28
C CYS A 387 -0.50 14.36 2.25
N ASN A 388 -1.29 14.35 1.19
CA ASN A 388 -1.20 13.37 0.12
C ASN A 388 0.13 13.47 -0.63
N GLU A 389 0.53 14.67 -1.05
CA GLU A 389 1.77 14.89 -1.82
C GLU A 389 3.04 14.56 -1.03
N ILE A 390 3.12 15.00 0.22
CA ILE A 390 4.34 14.85 1.03
C ILE A 390 4.41 13.45 1.65
N ALA A 391 3.38 13.03 2.38
CA ALA A 391 3.42 11.78 3.14
C ALA A 391 3.17 10.56 2.26
N TRP A 392 2.39 10.73 1.17
CA TRP A 392 1.93 9.64 0.34
C TRP A 392 2.28 9.75 -1.15
N ARG A 393 3.02 10.78 -1.57
CA ARG A 393 3.48 11.00 -2.96
C ARG A 393 2.34 11.11 -3.98
N GLY A 394 1.19 11.61 -3.55
CA GLY A 394 0.02 11.82 -4.41
C GLY A 394 -0.75 10.55 -4.75
N LEU A 395 -0.57 9.46 -3.99
CA LEU A 395 -1.17 8.14 -4.25
C LEU A 395 -2.49 7.88 -3.53
N LEU A 396 -2.93 8.82 -2.70
CA LEU A 396 -4.18 8.75 -1.96
C LEU A 396 -5.16 9.80 -2.48
N GLU A 397 -6.39 9.74 -1.98
CA GLU A 397 -7.43 10.72 -2.22
C GLU A 397 -7.61 11.62 -0.99
N PRO A 398 -7.41 12.94 -1.10
CA PRO A 398 -7.75 13.91 -0.06
C PRO A 398 -9.25 13.87 0.26
N GLN A 399 -9.62 13.62 1.52
CA GLN A 399 -11.02 13.57 1.94
C GLN A 399 -11.22 13.74 3.45
N ALA A 400 -12.48 13.91 3.86
CA ALA A 400 -12.91 13.78 5.25
C ALA A 400 -12.70 12.36 5.78
N ALA A 401 -12.75 12.22 7.11
CA ALA A 401 -12.65 10.93 7.77
C ALA A 401 -13.97 10.18 7.63
N THR A 402 -13.91 8.99 7.06
CA THR A 402 -15.07 8.13 6.77
C THR A 402 -14.69 6.67 7.01
N VAL A 403 -15.67 5.77 7.01
CA VAL A 403 -15.38 4.32 6.86
C VAL A 403 -15.05 3.99 5.40
N SER A 404 -14.83 2.72 5.07
CA SER A 404 -14.57 2.31 3.69
C SER A 404 -15.72 2.71 2.75
N GLN A 405 -15.39 3.17 1.54
CA GLN A 405 -16.38 3.41 0.49
C GLN A 405 -17.07 2.11 0.04
N GLU A 406 -16.33 1.01 0.11
CA GLU A 406 -16.78 -0.34 -0.18
C GLU A 406 -17.64 -0.93 0.95
N ALA A 407 -17.84 -0.19 2.05
CA ALA A 407 -18.70 -0.65 3.14
C ALA A 407 -20.12 -0.90 2.61
N TRP A 408 -20.61 -2.11 2.83
CA TRP A 408 -21.90 -2.57 2.30
C TRP A 408 -23.11 -1.75 2.76
N HIS A 409 -22.96 -0.90 3.79
CA HIS A 409 -23.97 0.07 4.21
C HIS A 409 -24.29 1.12 3.14
N PHE A 410 -23.36 1.35 2.20
CA PHE A 410 -23.48 2.32 1.12
C PHE A 410 -23.56 1.66 -0.26
N ALA A 411 -23.84 0.36 -0.35
CA ALA A 411 -23.79 -0.37 -1.62
C ALA A 411 -24.89 0.04 -2.62
N ASP A 412 -25.97 0.68 -2.17
CA ASP A 412 -27.03 1.21 -3.06
C ASP A 412 -26.81 2.69 -3.42
N GLU A 413 -27.58 3.19 -4.38
CA GLU A 413 -27.45 4.54 -4.94
C GLU A 413 -27.61 5.65 -3.88
N ASP A 414 -28.61 5.53 -3.01
CA ASP A 414 -28.84 6.47 -1.90
C ASP A 414 -27.65 6.47 -0.92
N GLY A 415 -27.11 5.28 -0.63
CA GLY A 415 -25.94 5.08 0.20
C GLY A 415 -24.69 5.71 -0.39
N GLN A 416 -24.39 5.50 -1.67
CA GLN A 416 -23.25 6.12 -2.34
C GLN A 416 -23.37 7.65 -2.38
N THR A 417 -24.57 8.18 -2.61
CA THR A 417 -24.83 9.63 -2.59
C THR A 417 -24.50 10.23 -1.21
N LEU A 418 -24.99 9.60 -0.14
CA LEU A 418 -24.68 10.00 1.24
C LEU A 418 -23.18 9.90 1.54
N PHE A 419 -22.51 8.84 1.05
CA PHE A 419 -21.09 8.65 1.27
C PHE A 419 -20.26 9.74 0.58
N GLU A 420 -20.59 10.11 -0.66
CA GLU A 420 -19.92 11.22 -1.38
C GLU A 420 -20.11 12.56 -0.68
N GLU A 421 -21.29 12.80 -0.10
CA GLU A 421 -21.52 13.97 0.75
C GLU A 421 -20.63 13.92 2.01
N TRP A 422 -20.57 12.78 2.69
CA TRP A 422 -19.76 12.61 3.90
C TRP A 422 -18.26 12.78 3.61
N LYS A 423 -17.76 12.21 2.51
CA LYS A 423 -16.38 12.32 2.02
C LYS A 423 -15.93 13.78 1.86
N ARG A 424 -16.84 14.68 1.47
CA ARG A 424 -16.55 16.10 1.19
C ARG A 424 -16.86 17.02 2.37
N ALA A 425 -17.60 16.55 3.37
CA ALA A 425 -18.02 17.35 4.51
C ALA A 425 -16.83 17.98 5.25
N ASP A 426 -16.73 19.31 5.19
CA ASP A 426 -15.67 20.12 5.81
C ASP A 426 -14.23 19.65 5.44
N ALA A 427 -14.06 19.14 4.21
CA ALA A 427 -12.79 18.60 3.71
C ALA A 427 -11.89 19.65 3.03
N ASP A 428 -12.41 20.82 2.67
CA ASP A 428 -11.64 21.87 2.01
C ASP A 428 -10.54 22.43 2.92
N PHE A 429 -9.46 22.94 2.32
CA PHE A 429 -8.42 23.70 3.01
C PHE A 429 -8.68 25.20 2.83
N ASP A 430 -9.03 25.90 3.91
CA ASP A 430 -9.33 27.35 3.90
C ASP A 430 -9.05 27.99 5.27
N ILE A 431 -7.81 28.46 5.46
CA ILE A 431 -7.36 29.17 6.67
C ILE A 431 -8.23 30.41 6.97
N ALA A 432 -8.74 31.09 5.94
CA ALA A 432 -9.57 32.28 6.14
C ALA A 432 -10.97 31.90 6.67
N ALA A 433 -11.59 30.85 6.12
CA ALA A 433 -12.85 30.30 6.66
C ALA A 433 -12.67 29.81 8.10
N GLY A 434 -11.59 29.07 8.39
CA GLY A 434 -11.28 28.64 9.74
C GLY A 434 -11.15 29.82 10.71
N ASN A 435 -10.41 30.86 10.35
CA ASN A 435 -10.31 32.07 11.17
C ASN A 435 -11.66 32.78 11.40
N ARG A 436 -12.51 32.89 10.37
CA ARG A 436 -13.86 33.47 10.50
C ARG A 436 -14.70 32.72 11.53
N LEU A 437 -14.71 31.39 11.48
CA LEU A 437 -15.44 30.55 12.43
C LEU A 437 -14.92 30.72 13.87
N LEU A 438 -13.60 30.79 14.05
CA LEU A 438 -13.00 31.06 15.37
C LEU A 438 -13.35 32.46 15.89
N ASP A 439 -13.43 33.46 15.01
CA ASP A 439 -13.82 34.82 15.37
C ASP A 439 -15.31 34.91 15.76
N GLU A 440 -16.20 34.20 15.05
CA GLU A 440 -17.63 34.07 15.38
C GLU A 440 -17.88 33.38 16.73
N MET A 441 -16.95 32.54 17.18
CA MET A 441 -16.96 31.98 18.54
C MET A 441 -16.51 32.98 19.60
N GLY A 442 -15.98 34.15 19.20
CA GLY A 442 -15.41 35.15 20.10
C GLY A 442 -13.96 34.88 20.50
N LEU A 443 -13.25 33.95 19.84
CA LEU A 443 -11.85 33.61 20.15
C LEU A 443 -10.84 34.60 19.52
N THR A 444 -11.17 35.89 19.50
CA THR A 444 -10.44 36.94 18.76
C THR A 444 -9.21 37.48 19.49
N ALA A 445 -9.19 37.40 20.83
CA ALA A 445 -8.07 37.87 21.63
C ALA A 445 -6.81 37.06 21.34
N ARG A 446 -5.66 37.75 21.17
CA ARG A 446 -4.37 37.13 20.89
C ARG A 446 -3.30 37.60 21.86
N ASP A 447 -2.31 36.75 22.08
CA ASP A 447 -1.14 37.11 22.87
C ASP A 447 -0.05 37.79 22.02
N LYS A 448 1.08 38.14 22.65
CA LYS A 448 2.20 38.81 21.95
C LYS A 448 2.84 37.98 20.83
N LYS A 449 2.62 36.66 20.80
CA LYS A 449 3.13 35.76 19.77
C LYS A 449 2.09 35.47 18.69
N GLY A 450 0.91 36.08 18.75
CA GLY A 450 -0.17 35.92 17.78
C GLY A 450 -1.10 34.74 18.05
N TYR A 451 -0.92 33.99 19.15
CA TYR A 451 -1.78 32.85 19.47
C TYR A 451 -3.08 33.31 20.12
N ARG A 452 -4.20 32.68 19.73
CA ARG A 452 -5.54 32.93 20.25
C ARG A 452 -5.63 32.54 21.73
N LEU A 453 -6.39 33.33 22.47
CA LEU A 453 -6.68 33.13 23.88
C LEU A 453 -8.05 32.50 24.07
N ARG A 454 -8.12 31.60 25.04
CA ARG A 454 -9.35 31.01 25.57
C ARG A 454 -10.11 32.04 26.42
N PRO A 455 -11.39 31.79 26.73
CA PRO A 455 -12.17 32.64 27.64
C PRO A 455 -11.54 32.83 29.03
N ASP A 456 -10.68 31.91 29.48
CA ASP A 456 -9.94 32.00 30.76
C ASP A 456 -8.62 32.80 30.65
N GLY A 457 -8.34 33.42 29.50
CA GLY A 457 -7.14 34.23 29.25
C GLY A 457 -5.87 33.45 28.98
N LYS A 458 -5.90 32.11 29.04
CA LYS A 458 -4.77 31.25 28.64
C LYS A 458 -4.76 31.03 27.13
N ARG A 459 -3.62 30.63 26.57
CA ARG A 459 -3.54 30.26 25.15
C ARG A 459 -4.40 29.05 24.84
N ILE A 460 -4.95 29.02 23.63
CA ILE A 460 -5.42 27.75 23.05
C ILE A 460 -4.17 26.95 22.68
N GLU A 461 -3.91 25.91 23.47
CA GLU A 461 -2.79 24.99 23.27
C GLU A 461 -3.31 23.56 23.18
N MET A 462 -2.97 22.86 22.10
CA MET A 462 -3.41 21.50 21.80
C MET A 462 -2.20 20.57 21.74
N LEU A 463 -2.20 19.56 22.60
CA LEU A 463 -1.23 18.47 22.54
C LEU A 463 -1.71 17.41 21.56
N MET A 464 -0.89 17.12 20.55
CA MET A 464 -1.13 16.14 19.51
C MET A 464 -0.23 14.91 19.71
N ASP A 465 -0.84 13.80 20.08
CA ASP A 465 -0.15 12.53 20.29
C ASP A 465 0.01 11.78 18.95
N VAL A 466 1.25 11.63 18.47
CA VAL A 466 1.63 10.94 17.22
C VAL A 466 2.52 9.74 17.55
N PRO A 467 2.35 8.55 16.96
CA PRO A 467 3.14 7.38 17.33
C PRO A 467 4.64 7.53 17.01
N SER A 468 5.49 7.17 17.98
CA SER A 468 6.97 7.16 17.85
C SER A 468 7.57 6.06 16.96
N SER A 469 6.77 5.41 16.10
CA SER A 469 7.23 4.21 15.38
C SER A 469 7.79 4.50 13.98
N ASN A 470 8.86 3.79 13.60
CA ASN A 470 9.43 3.79 12.24
C ASN A 470 8.50 3.17 11.17
N LEU A 471 7.40 2.51 11.58
CA LEU A 471 6.47 1.83 10.67
C LEU A 471 5.39 2.78 10.12
N ASN A 472 5.15 3.91 10.79
CA ASN A 472 4.16 4.92 10.42
C ASN A 472 4.81 6.32 10.33
N SER A 473 5.94 6.45 9.61
CA SER A 473 6.61 7.74 9.46
C SER A 473 5.68 8.82 8.87
N GLN A 474 4.70 8.41 8.06
CA GLN A 474 3.72 9.28 7.42
C GLN A 474 2.85 10.04 8.44
N GLU A 475 2.51 9.44 9.58
CA GLU A 475 1.69 10.11 10.60
C GLU A 475 2.46 11.27 11.25
N ASN A 476 3.80 11.20 11.32
CA ASN A 476 4.64 12.30 11.80
C ASN A 476 4.69 13.47 10.81
N ASP A 477 4.85 13.17 9.51
CA ASP A 477 4.84 14.18 8.46
C ASP A 477 3.47 14.90 8.40
N ILE A 478 2.38 14.13 8.50
CA ILE A 478 1.02 14.66 8.56
C ILE A 478 0.79 15.48 9.83
N GLY A 479 1.32 15.04 10.97
CA GLY A 479 1.29 15.82 12.22
C GLY A 479 1.90 17.21 12.09
N LEU A 480 3.02 17.33 11.37
CA LEU A 480 3.68 18.61 11.09
C LEU A 480 2.84 19.51 10.17
N ILE A 481 2.24 18.94 9.12
CA ILE A 481 1.38 19.68 8.18
C ILE A 481 0.14 20.21 8.89
N VAL A 482 -0.50 19.38 9.73
CA VAL A 482 -1.66 19.80 10.53
C VAL A 482 -1.27 20.87 11.54
N GLN A 483 -0.11 20.74 12.18
CA GLN A 483 0.42 21.76 13.09
C GLN A 483 0.60 23.10 12.36
N GLU A 484 1.16 23.11 11.16
CA GLU A 484 1.39 24.31 10.36
C GLU A 484 0.08 25.09 10.13
N GLY A 485 -0.95 24.45 9.58
CA GLY A 485 -2.24 25.10 9.31
C GLY A 485 -2.97 25.56 10.58
N TRP A 486 -2.89 24.79 11.67
CA TRP A 486 -3.48 25.20 12.95
C TRP A 486 -2.73 26.38 13.60
N GLU A 487 -1.40 26.41 13.51
CA GLU A 487 -0.61 27.54 14.04
C GLU A 487 -0.84 28.82 13.22
N GLU A 488 -1.09 28.73 11.91
CA GLU A 488 -1.47 29.87 11.06
C GLU A 488 -2.81 30.50 11.50
N MET A 489 -3.77 29.68 11.94
CA MET A 489 -5.02 30.16 12.56
C MET A 489 -4.81 30.72 13.99
N GLY A 490 -3.60 30.63 14.53
CA GLY A 490 -3.25 31.06 15.88
C GLY A 490 -3.58 30.04 16.97
N LEU A 491 -3.73 28.76 16.64
CA LEU A 491 -3.94 27.69 17.61
C LEU A 491 -2.59 27.03 17.91
N LYS A 492 -2.07 27.17 19.13
CA LYS A 492 -0.77 26.57 19.46
C LYS A 492 -0.91 25.06 19.46
N THR A 493 -0.08 24.37 18.67
CA THR A 493 -0.08 22.91 18.59
C THR A 493 1.29 22.39 19.00
N LEU A 494 1.30 21.33 19.80
CA LEU A 494 2.53 20.67 20.27
C LEU A 494 2.48 19.19 19.89
N LEU A 495 3.46 18.73 19.14
CA LEU A 495 3.63 17.32 18.80
C LEU A 495 4.28 16.58 19.97
N TYR A 496 3.67 15.48 20.38
CA TYR A 496 4.20 14.56 21.36
C TYR A 496 4.26 13.16 20.77
N THR A 497 5.43 12.52 20.86
CA THR A 497 5.69 11.23 20.22
C THR A 497 5.88 10.08 21.23
N PRO A 498 4.82 9.59 21.89
CA PRO A 498 4.94 8.53 22.88
C PRO A 498 5.20 7.14 22.25
N PRO A 499 5.79 6.20 23.00
CA PRO A 499 5.81 4.78 22.67
C PRO A 499 4.41 4.20 22.45
N GLY A 500 4.26 3.19 21.58
CA GLY A 500 2.94 2.65 21.19
C GLY A 500 2.07 2.14 22.34
N ALA A 501 2.66 1.54 23.38
CA ALA A 501 1.94 1.09 24.58
C ALA A 501 1.40 2.28 25.38
N GLU A 502 2.19 3.34 25.53
CA GLU A 502 1.76 4.58 26.18
C GLU A 502 0.68 5.28 25.36
N LEU A 503 0.86 5.41 24.03
CA LEU A 503 -0.13 6.00 23.13
C LEU A 503 -1.49 5.29 23.24
N SER A 504 -1.48 3.96 23.26
CA SER A 504 -2.70 3.15 23.39
C SER A 504 -3.37 3.38 24.73
N LEU A 505 -2.60 3.38 25.83
CA LEU A 505 -3.12 3.66 27.17
C LEU A 505 -3.70 5.08 27.28
N ARG A 506 -3.03 6.09 26.72
CA ARG A 506 -3.51 7.47 26.71
C ARG A 506 -4.83 7.62 25.98
N ARG A 507 -4.98 6.96 24.82
CA ARG A 507 -6.24 6.94 24.05
C ARG A 507 -7.37 6.27 24.83
N THR A 508 -7.14 5.07 25.36
CA THR A 508 -8.17 4.35 26.15
C THR A 508 -8.59 5.08 27.42
N LEU A 509 -7.66 5.76 28.10
CA LEU A 509 -7.97 6.57 29.28
C LEU A 509 -8.51 7.98 28.94
N GLY A 510 -8.59 8.34 27.65
CA GLY A 510 -8.98 9.67 27.21
C GLY A 510 -8.06 10.80 27.67
N LYS A 511 -6.77 10.53 27.85
CA LYS A 511 -5.74 11.47 28.35
C LYS A 511 -5.00 12.23 27.23
N PHE A 512 -5.70 12.53 26.14
CA PHE A 512 -5.17 13.27 25.00
C PHE A 512 -6.14 14.40 24.59
N THR A 513 -5.64 15.40 23.85
CA THR A 513 -6.49 16.42 23.22
C THR A 513 -6.71 16.06 21.76
N ILE A 514 -5.61 15.84 21.03
CA ILE A 514 -5.59 15.35 19.66
C ILE A 514 -4.73 14.08 19.59
N SER A 515 -5.12 13.12 18.77
CA SER A 515 -4.33 11.93 18.46
C SER A 515 -4.54 11.51 17.01
N MET A 516 -3.74 10.57 16.50
CA MET A 516 -3.90 10.04 15.15
C MET A 516 -4.07 8.52 15.15
N HIS A 517 -4.88 8.02 14.22
CA HIS A 517 -5.03 6.59 13.98
C HIS A 517 -5.58 6.33 12.58
N GLY A 518 -5.17 5.24 11.93
CA GLY A 518 -5.80 4.80 10.68
C GLY A 518 -7.27 4.39 10.90
N GLU A 519 -8.15 4.89 10.05
CA GLU A 519 -9.58 4.55 10.01
C GLU A 519 -9.83 3.61 8.83
N ALA A 520 -10.23 2.38 9.14
CA ALA A 520 -10.52 1.35 8.14
C ALA A 520 -11.55 0.37 8.70
N GLU A 521 -12.80 0.47 8.26
CA GLU A 521 -13.86 -0.50 8.59
C GLU A 521 -14.84 -0.66 7.44
N MET A 522 -15.39 -1.88 7.32
CA MET A 522 -16.38 -2.26 6.29
C MET A 522 -17.78 -2.49 6.86
N ASP A 523 -17.88 -2.90 8.13
CA ASP A 523 -19.14 -3.26 8.78
C ASP A 523 -19.31 -2.55 10.14
N LEU A 524 -20.21 -1.57 10.16
CA LEU A 524 -20.60 -0.78 11.33
C LEU A 524 -21.63 -1.47 12.22
N PHE A 525 -22.08 -2.69 11.90
CA PHE A 525 -22.91 -3.46 12.81
C PHE A 525 -22.08 -4.18 13.88
N THR A 526 -20.93 -4.75 13.50
CA THR A 526 -20.02 -5.46 14.42
C THR A 526 -18.80 -4.63 14.84
N TYR A 527 -18.38 -3.65 14.02
CA TYR A 527 -17.30 -2.71 14.31
C TYR A 527 -17.80 -1.25 14.25
N PRO A 528 -18.73 -0.86 15.14
CA PRO A 528 -19.44 0.44 15.08
C PRO A 528 -18.60 1.65 15.50
N ASP A 529 -17.46 1.44 16.17
CA ASP A 529 -16.83 2.42 17.06
C ASP A 529 -16.36 3.73 16.40
N TRP A 530 -16.16 3.76 15.07
CA TRP A 530 -15.79 4.99 14.36
C TRP A 530 -16.95 5.98 14.27
N VAL A 531 -18.17 5.45 14.10
CA VAL A 531 -19.39 6.23 13.96
C VAL A 531 -20.13 6.34 15.29
N PHE A 532 -20.16 5.25 16.08
CA PHE A 532 -20.92 5.15 17.32
C PHE A 532 -20.00 5.10 18.53
N PRO A 533 -20.31 5.80 19.63
CA PRO A 533 -19.41 5.86 20.78
C PRO A 533 -19.57 4.66 21.73
N THR A 534 -19.26 3.45 21.26
CA THR A 534 -19.58 2.18 21.92
C THR A 534 -18.46 1.54 22.74
N LEU A 535 -17.19 1.85 22.45
CA LEU A 535 -16.01 1.36 23.19
C LEU A 535 -15.09 2.50 23.60
N ALA A 536 -14.27 2.29 24.64
CA ALA A 536 -13.29 3.26 25.14
C ALA A 536 -12.10 3.50 24.17
N LYS A 537 -12.38 4.10 23.00
CA LYS A 537 -11.45 4.29 21.88
C LYS A 537 -11.72 5.59 21.11
N TYR A 538 -10.85 5.86 20.14
CA TYR A 538 -10.97 6.92 19.13
C TYR A 538 -11.30 8.30 19.72
N TRP A 539 -12.31 8.99 19.20
CA TRP A 539 -12.66 10.36 19.54
C TRP A 539 -13.57 10.49 20.78
N HIS A 540 -14.08 9.38 21.33
CA HIS A 540 -15.11 9.35 22.39
C HIS A 540 -14.79 8.45 23.62
N PRO A 541 -13.53 8.31 24.05
CA PRO A 541 -13.11 7.20 24.94
C PRO A 541 -13.87 7.09 26.26
N LYS A 542 -14.27 8.22 26.89
CA LYS A 542 -15.03 8.15 28.15
C LYS A 542 -16.52 7.85 27.95
N VAL A 543 -17.11 8.26 26.82
CA VAL A 543 -18.51 7.94 26.50
C VAL A 543 -18.63 6.48 26.10
N GLY A 544 -17.72 6.00 25.26
CA GLY A 544 -17.61 4.57 24.97
C GLY A 544 -17.36 3.73 26.23
N LYS A 545 -16.51 4.19 27.16
CA LYS A 545 -16.34 3.53 28.47
C LYS A 545 -17.66 3.43 29.26
N TRP A 546 -18.46 4.49 29.22
CA TRP A 546 -19.76 4.52 29.90
C TRP A 546 -20.73 3.53 29.29
N TYR A 547 -20.80 3.46 27.96
CA TYR A 547 -21.66 2.51 27.27
C TYR A 547 -21.20 1.05 27.49
N GLU A 548 -19.91 0.75 27.30
CA GLU A 548 -19.38 -0.63 27.44
C GLU A 548 -19.50 -1.18 28.87
N THR A 549 -19.59 -0.31 29.88
CA THR A 549 -19.74 -0.71 31.30
C THR A 549 -21.17 -0.57 31.82
N GLY A 550 -22.17 -0.36 30.95
CA GLY A 550 -23.56 -0.19 31.37
C GLY A 550 -23.78 1.01 32.31
N GLY A 551 -22.89 2.01 32.23
CA GLY A 551 -22.96 3.24 33.00
C GLY A 551 -22.10 3.30 34.26
N GLU A 552 -21.36 2.23 34.61
CA GLU A 552 -20.55 2.20 35.84
C GLU A 552 -19.31 3.10 35.80
N LYS A 553 -18.65 3.21 34.64
CA LYS A 553 -17.38 3.94 34.48
C LYS A 553 -17.42 4.80 33.22
N GLY A 554 -16.92 6.02 33.29
CA GLY A 554 -16.87 6.93 32.14
C GLY A 554 -17.80 8.11 32.31
N GLU A 555 -18.21 8.73 31.20
CA GLU A 555 -19.09 9.90 31.18
C GLU A 555 -20.34 9.59 30.33
N PRO A 556 -21.57 9.93 30.78
CA PRO A 556 -22.77 9.66 30.01
C PRO A 556 -22.81 10.45 28.71
N ALA A 557 -23.40 9.85 27.67
CA ALA A 557 -23.58 10.50 26.38
C ALA A 557 -24.63 11.63 26.45
N THR A 558 -24.34 12.74 25.76
CA THR A 558 -25.27 13.87 25.61
C THR A 558 -25.27 14.39 24.17
N GLY A 559 -26.32 15.13 23.80
CA GLY A 559 -26.44 15.74 22.47
C GLY A 559 -26.35 14.72 21.32
N PRO A 560 -25.47 14.93 20.31
CA PRO A 560 -25.33 14.00 19.19
C PRO A 560 -24.86 12.60 19.62
N LEU A 561 -23.96 12.48 20.60
CA LEU A 561 -23.46 11.16 21.03
C LEU A 561 -24.56 10.28 21.63
N LYS A 562 -25.54 10.89 22.32
CA LYS A 562 -26.69 10.14 22.84
C LYS A 562 -27.54 9.59 21.68
N ARG A 563 -27.83 10.41 20.67
CA ARG A 563 -28.58 9.98 19.48
C ARG A 563 -27.85 8.88 18.70
N LEU A 564 -26.53 8.97 18.58
CA LEU A 564 -25.72 7.90 17.99
C LEU A 564 -25.87 6.59 18.76
N LEU A 565 -25.78 6.61 20.10
CA LEU A 565 -26.01 5.41 20.92
C LEU A 565 -27.45 4.89 20.81
N ASP A 566 -28.44 5.77 20.81
CA ASP A 566 -29.85 5.39 20.65
C ASP A 566 -30.07 4.67 19.29
N LEU A 567 -29.44 5.16 18.21
CA LEU A 567 -29.47 4.52 16.88
C LEU A 567 -28.76 3.15 16.90
N TYR A 568 -27.61 3.02 17.57
CA TYR A 568 -26.94 1.73 17.67
C TYR A 568 -27.73 0.72 18.52
N ASP A 569 -28.41 1.18 19.57
CA ASP A 569 -29.34 0.34 20.34
C ASP A 569 -30.54 -0.10 19.50
N ALA A 570 -31.03 0.75 18.58
CA ALA A 570 -32.06 0.37 17.60
C ALA A 570 -31.53 -0.68 16.62
N ILE A 571 -30.31 -0.51 16.08
CA ILE A 571 -29.65 -1.49 15.19
C ILE A 571 -29.63 -2.89 15.82
N LYS A 572 -29.26 -2.99 17.10
CA LYS A 572 -29.20 -4.29 17.81
C LYS A 572 -30.56 -4.98 17.93
N ARG A 573 -31.66 -4.22 17.98
CA ARG A 573 -33.03 -4.74 18.20
C ARG A 573 -33.79 -4.98 16.90
N GLU A 574 -33.35 -4.36 15.81
CA GLU A 574 -34.04 -4.37 14.52
C GLU A 574 -33.78 -5.67 13.75
N PRO A 575 -34.81 -6.49 13.45
CA PRO A 575 -34.67 -7.70 12.65
C PRO A 575 -34.37 -7.44 11.17
N ASP A 576 -34.94 -6.39 10.56
CA ASP A 576 -34.79 -6.12 9.12
C ASP A 576 -33.41 -5.51 8.80
N PRO A 577 -32.57 -6.19 8.00
CA PRO A 577 -31.29 -5.64 7.55
C PRO A 577 -31.42 -4.27 6.88
N LYS A 578 -32.47 -4.03 6.07
CA LYS A 578 -32.64 -2.75 5.37
C LYS A 578 -32.81 -1.60 6.35
N GLN A 579 -33.65 -1.79 7.37
CA GLN A 579 -33.85 -0.80 8.41
C GLN A 579 -32.59 -0.59 9.27
N ARG A 580 -31.79 -1.64 9.53
CA ARG A 580 -30.47 -1.50 10.16
C ARG A 580 -29.52 -0.63 9.34
N HIS A 581 -29.47 -0.81 8.03
CA HIS A 581 -28.66 0.05 7.15
C HIS A 581 -29.13 1.51 7.20
N GLN A 582 -30.45 1.74 7.27
CA GLN A 582 -30.99 3.10 7.42
C GLN A 582 -30.52 3.78 8.72
N TYR A 583 -30.49 3.07 9.85
CA TYR A 583 -29.97 3.66 11.10
C TYR A 583 -28.49 4.03 11.03
N VAL A 584 -27.68 3.28 10.26
CA VAL A 584 -26.29 3.66 9.98
C VAL A 584 -26.24 4.94 9.16
N ARG A 585 -27.10 5.08 8.14
CA ARG A 585 -27.20 6.29 7.31
C ARG A 585 -27.66 7.50 8.12
N ASP A 586 -28.61 7.32 9.03
CA ASP A 586 -29.07 8.36 9.96
C ASP A 586 -27.92 8.80 10.90
N ALA A 587 -27.08 7.85 11.34
CA ALA A 587 -25.90 8.16 12.13
C ALA A 587 -24.86 8.96 11.31
N VAL A 588 -24.60 8.58 10.06
CA VAL A 588 -23.72 9.32 9.16
C VAL A 588 -24.25 10.73 8.89
N ARG A 589 -25.57 10.91 8.76
CA ARG A 589 -26.18 12.24 8.65
C ARG A 589 -25.85 13.11 9.86
N ILE A 590 -25.85 12.57 11.08
CA ILE A 590 -25.38 13.30 12.28
C ILE A 590 -23.89 13.67 12.16
N HIS A 591 -23.04 12.80 11.59
CA HIS A 591 -21.64 13.12 11.33
C HIS A 591 -21.46 14.26 10.32
N ILE A 592 -22.31 14.35 9.30
CA ILE A 592 -22.29 15.44 8.32
C ILE A 592 -22.83 16.74 8.95
N ASP A 593 -24.00 16.68 9.59
CA ASP A 593 -24.75 17.86 10.00
C ASP A 593 -24.19 18.48 11.29
N GLU A 594 -23.66 17.66 12.20
CA GLU A 594 -23.19 18.08 13.53
C GLU A 594 -21.72 17.77 13.80
N GLY A 595 -21.05 17.06 12.90
CA GLY A 595 -19.61 16.85 12.94
C GLY A 595 -18.81 18.08 12.46
N PRO A 596 -17.54 17.89 12.08
CA PRO A 596 -16.81 16.62 12.12
C PRO A 596 -16.48 16.21 13.56
N PHE A 597 -16.58 14.91 13.89
CA PHE A 597 -16.19 14.38 15.21
C PHE A 597 -14.71 13.96 15.28
N HIS A 598 -14.16 13.60 14.11
CA HIS A 598 -12.76 13.37 13.81
C HIS A 598 -12.50 13.85 12.36
N LEU A 599 -11.25 14.09 12.00
CA LEU A 599 -10.89 14.68 10.70
C LEU A 599 -10.14 13.68 9.83
N GLY A 600 -10.31 13.76 8.51
CA GLY A 600 -9.53 12.97 7.55
C GLY A 600 -8.31 13.73 7.07
N SER A 601 -7.25 12.99 6.72
CA SER A 601 -6.08 13.53 6.01
C SER A 601 -6.13 13.14 4.52
N ALA A 602 -6.08 11.86 4.23
CA ALA A 602 -6.28 11.28 2.90
C ALA A 602 -6.70 9.80 3.05
N ALA A 603 -7.21 9.18 1.99
CA ALA A 603 -7.75 7.81 2.00
C ALA A 603 -7.38 7.02 0.73
N ARG A 604 -7.85 5.77 0.62
CA ARG A 604 -7.73 4.93 -0.59
C ARG A 604 -6.29 4.60 -1.00
N ALA A 605 -5.37 4.48 -0.05
CA ALA A 605 -4.00 4.04 -0.32
C ALA A 605 -4.00 2.62 -0.89
N PRO A 606 -3.38 2.33 -2.05
CA PRO A 606 -3.41 0.99 -2.62
C PRO A 606 -2.71 -0.03 -1.72
N SER A 607 -3.35 -1.19 -1.56
CA SER A 607 -2.76 -2.35 -0.88
C SER A 607 -1.92 -3.14 -1.86
N LEU A 608 -0.60 -3.13 -1.66
CA LEU A 608 0.32 -3.83 -2.58
C LEU A 608 0.33 -5.34 -2.34
N LEU A 609 0.32 -6.08 -3.45
CA LEU A 609 0.42 -7.53 -3.46
C LEU A 609 1.44 -7.95 -4.52
N VAL A 610 2.41 -8.80 -4.16
CA VAL A 610 3.24 -9.49 -5.14
C VAL A 610 2.61 -10.84 -5.45
N VAL A 611 2.56 -11.19 -6.74
CA VAL A 611 2.01 -12.45 -7.25
C VAL A 611 2.96 -12.98 -8.32
N GLY A 612 3.63 -14.10 -8.06
CA GLY A 612 4.43 -14.83 -9.03
C GLY A 612 3.59 -15.14 -10.27
N ASN A 613 4.19 -15.08 -11.47
CA ASN A 613 3.44 -15.31 -12.71
C ASN A 613 2.88 -16.73 -12.82
N HIS A 614 3.39 -17.66 -12.02
CA HIS A 614 2.92 -19.04 -11.88
C HIS A 614 1.82 -19.20 -10.81
N PHE A 615 1.47 -18.14 -10.07
CA PHE A 615 0.50 -18.17 -8.97
C PHE A 615 -0.83 -17.57 -9.41
N HIS A 616 -1.86 -18.41 -9.51
CA HIS A 616 -3.17 -18.08 -10.08
C HIS A 616 -4.26 -18.01 -9.00
N ASN A 617 -5.51 -17.71 -9.40
CA ASN A 617 -6.68 -17.57 -8.52
C ASN A 617 -6.53 -16.55 -7.39
N VAL A 618 -5.71 -15.53 -7.65
CA VAL A 618 -5.65 -14.32 -6.83
C VAL A 618 -6.61 -13.31 -7.46
N PRO A 619 -7.53 -12.68 -6.70
CA PRO A 619 -8.40 -11.63 -7.22
C PRO A 619 -7.61 -10.46 -7.82
N ASN A 620 -8.12 -9.92 -8.93
CA ASN A 620 -7.61 -8.70 -9.53
C ASN A 620 -8.71 -7.64 -9.43
N ASP A 621 -8.52 -6.61 -8.62
CA ASP A 621 -9.49 -5.51 -8.49
C ASP A 621 -9.38 -4.52 -9.70
N GLY A 622 -8.91 -5.01 -10.86
CA GLY A 622 -8.80 -4.31 -12.14
C GLY A 622 -7.52 -3.50 -12.37
N ASP A 623 -7.10 -3.43 -13.65
CA ASP A 623 -6.33 -2.32 -14.24
C ASP A 623 -7.13 -1.00 -14.06
N TYR A 624 -6.51 0.19 -14.10
CA TYR A 624 -7.24 1.48 -14.20
C TYR A 624 -8.43 1.43 -15.19
N LEU A 625 -8.24 0.85 -16.36
CA LEU A 625 -9.26 0.78 -17.40
C LEU A 625 -10.39 -0.18 -17.06
N ASP A 626 -10.09 -1.29 -16.38
CA ASP A 626 -11.11 -2.18 -15.82
C ASP A 626 -11.91 -1.44 -14.75
N ARG A 627 -11.24 -0.60 -13.94
CA ARG A 627 -11.87 0.24 -12.91
C ARG A 627 -12.73 1.36 -13.50
N GLU A 628 -12.34 1.97 -14.62
CA GLU A 628 -13.13 3.02 -15.29
C GLU A 628 -14.33 2.43 -16.05
N ILE A 629 -14.15 1.27 -16.69
CA ILE A 629 -15.27 0.51 -17.29
C ILE A 629 -16.27 0.13 -16.20
N GLN A 630 -15.78 -0.40 -15.08
CA GLN A 630 -16.62 -0.76 -13.93
C GLN A 630 -17.32 0.47 -13.33
N ARG A 631 -16.62 1.61 -13.19
CA ARG A 631 -17.20 2.89 -12.74
C ARG A 631 -18.29 3.40 -13.67
N LEU A 632 -18.10 3.34 -14.99
CA LEU A 632 -19.10 3.80 -15.98
C LEU A 632 -20.31 2.86 -16.07
N GLU A 633 -20.08 1.56 -15.89
CA GLU A 633 -21.14 0.55 -15.76
C GLU A 633 -21.96 0.75 -14.47
N GLU A 634 -21.32 1.21 -13.39
CA GLU A 634 -21.94 1.50 -12.09
C GLU A 634 -22.65 2.87 -12.03
N GLU A 635 -22.08 3.92 -12.64
CA GLU A 635 -22.58 5.31 -12.57
C GLU A 635 -23.79 5.58 -13.50
N PHE A 636 -23.95 4.79 -14.57
CA PHE A 636 -25.01 4.98 -15.55
C PHE A 636 -25.64 3.62 -15.90
N GLY A 637 -26.57 3.14 -15.09
CA GLY A 637 -27.25 1.84 -15.28
C GLY A 637 -28.21 1.72 -16.48
N ASP A 638 -27.99 2.45 -17.58
CA ASP A 638 -28.84 2.43 -18.78
C ASP A 638 -28.02 2.33 -20.08
N SER A 639 -28.67 1.93 -21.17
CA SER A 639 -28.16 1.72 -22.54
C SER A 639 -27.20 2.79 -23.11
N SER A 640 -27.11 3.99 -22.53
CA SER A 640 -26.12 5.02 -22.88
C SER A 640 -24.71 4.76 -22.31
N SER A 641 -24.60 4.08 -21.17
CA SER A 641 -23.31 3.67 -20.59
C SER A 641 -22.68 2.55 -21.39
N LEU A 642 -23.49 1.58 -21.84
CA LEU A 642 -23.06 0.59 -22.80
C LEU A 642 -22.53 1.24 -24.07
N ALA A 643 -23.18 2.30 -24.58
CA ALA A 643 -22.68 3.03 -25.75
C ALA A 643 -21.36 3.78 -25.49
N GLN A 644 -21.18 4.40 -24.31
CA GLN A 644 -19.93 5.07 -23.94
C GLN A 644 -18.80 4.08 -23.61
N VAL A 645 -19.11 2.95 -22.99
CA VAL A 645 -18.19 1.83 -22.74
C VAL A 645 -17.78 1.20 -24.06
N GLU A 646 -18.72 0.97 -24.99
CA GLU A 646 -18.42 0.50 -26.34
C GLU A 646 -17.60 1.55 -27.11
N GLU A 647 -17.88 2.84 -26.95
CA GLU A 647 -17.11 3.93 -27.54
C GLU A 647 -15.69 3.98 -26.99
N LEU A 648 -15.47 3.82 -25.68
CA LEU A 648 -14.14 3.74 -25.07
C LEU A 648 -13.41 2.47 -25.50
N ARG A 649 -14.11 1.33 -25.58
CA ARG A 649 -13.58 0.06 -26.09
C ARG A 649 -13.19 0.15 -27.56
N GLU A 650 -13.96 0.87 -28.37
CA GLU A 650 -13.68 1.08 -29.79
C GLU A 650 -12.56 2.11 -29.99
N ARG A 651 -12.62 3.26 -29.29
CA ARG A 651 -11.64 4.35 -29.32
C ARG A 651 -10.23 3.87 -28.95
N TYR A 652 -10.11 2.98 -27.96
CA TYR A 652 -8.84 2.44 -27.49
C TYR A 652 -8.53 1.03 -28.01
N GLY A 653 -9.35 0.49 -28.92
CA GLY A 653 -9.15 -0.83 -29.51
C GLY A 653 -9.14 -1.97 -28.50
N LEU A 654 -9.88 -1.86 -27.40
CA LEU A 654 -9.90 -2.82 -26.29
C LEU A 654 -10.49 -4.18 -26.65
N ASN A 655 -11.16 -4.28 -27.80
CA ASN A 655 -11.64 -5.54 -28.37
C ASN A 655 -10.63 -6.15 -29.36
N ASP A 656 -9.57 -5.41 -29.70
CA ASP A 656 -8.58 -5.82 -30.68
C ASP A 656 -7.33 -6.44 -30.03
N PRO A 657 -6.58 -7.31 -30.75
CA PRO A 657 -5.30 -7.84 -30.32
C PRO A 657 -4.30 -6.71 -29.97
N LEU A 658 -3.40 -6.97 -29.00
CA LEU A 658 -2.43 -5.98 -28.49
C LEU A 658 -1.64 -5.24 -29.59
N TRP A 659 -1.25 -5.95 -30.67
CA TRP A 659 -0.52 -5.33 -31.77
C TRP A 659 -1.32 -4.25 -32.51
N LYS A 660 -2.65 -4.39 -32.63
CA LYS A 660 -3.51 -3.36 -33.23
C LYS A 660 -3.66 -2.17 -32.31
N ARG A 661 -3.84 -2.39 -31.00
CA ARG A 661 -3.90 -1.29 -30.00
C ARG A 661 -2.65 -0.44 -30.05
N TYR A 662 -1.49 -1.10 -30.12
CA TYR A 662 -0.21 -0.43 -30.30
C TYR A 662 -0.14 0.38 -31.60
N LEU A 663 -0.65 -0.17 -32.73
CA LEU A 663 -0.70 0.56 -34.01
C LEU A 663 -1.62 1.79 -33.96
N ILE A 664 -2.77 1.69 -33.29
CA ILE A 664 -3.69 2.83 -33.10
C ILE A 664 -2.99 3.91 -32.29
N TRP A 665 -2.38 3.54 -31.16
CA TRP A 665 -1.66 4.48 -30.29
C TRP A 665 -0.47 5.14 -31.01
N ILE A 666 0.40 4.37 -31.67
CA ILE A 666 1.60 4.91 -32.31
C ILE A 666 1.27 5.79 -33.53
N THR A 667 0.21 5.47 -34.28
CA THR A 667 -0.23 6.33 -35.39
C THR A 667 -0.88 7.61 -34.91
N GLY A 668 -1.57 7.58 -33.76
CA GLY A 668 -2.03 8.77 -33.03
C GLY A 668 -0.85 9.65 -32.59
N PHE A 669 0.19 9.02 -32.02
CA PHE A 669 1.40 9.71 -31.57
C PHE A 669 2.07 10.52 -32.69
N VAL A 670 2.19 9.95 -33.90
CA VAL A 670 2.76 10.65 -35.08
C VAL A 670 1.90 11.85 -35.53
N ARG A 671 0.60 11.84 -35.21
CA ARG A 671 -0.34 12.93 -35.51
C ARG A 671 -0.43 13.98 -34.39
N GLY A 672 0.34 13.83 -33.32
CA GLY A 672 0.30 14.71 -32.14
C GLY A 672 -0.87 14.42 -31.20
N ASN A 673 -1.62 13.33 -31.41
CA ASN A 673 -2.62 12.85 -30.47
C ASN A 673 -1.99 11.78 -29.57
N PHE A 674 -1.68 12.16 -28.33
CA PHE A 674 -1.04 11.27 -27.35
C PHE A 674 -2.03 10.45 -26.52
N GLY A 675 -3.32 10.59 -26.82
CA GLY A 675 -4.41 10.07 -26.01
C GLY A 675 -4.74 10.96 -24.83
N GLU A 676 -5.77 10.56 -24.11
CA GLU A 676 -6.20 11.19 -22.88
C GLU A 676 -5.52 10.52 -21.69
N SER A 677 -5.06 11.35 -20.75
CA SER A 677 -4.58 10.86 -19.47
C SER A 677 -5.77 10.38 -18.67
N PHE A 678 -5.73 9.11 -18.35
CA PHE A 678 -6.67 8.44 -17.50
C PHE A 678 -6.73 9.08 -16.11
N GLU A 679 -5.59 9.34 -15.50
CA GLU A 679 -5.55 9.94 -14.16
C GLU A 679 -6.10 11.37 -14.14
N TYR A 680 -5.63 12.21 -15.07
CA TYR A 680 -5.91 13.64 -15.03
C TYR A 680 -7.19 14.02 -15.79
N LYS A 681 -7.82 13.09 -16.52
CA LYS A 681 -8.98 13.31 -17.41
C LYS A 681 -8.77 14.49 -18.35
N ARG A 682 -7.55 14.58 -18.87
CA ARG A 682 -7.06 15.66 -19.73
C ARG A 682 -6.18 15.09 -20.81
N GLU A 683 -6.16 15.76 -21.95
CA GLU A 683 -5.30 15.39 -23.06
C GLU A 683 -3.82 15.37 -22.63
N VAL A 684 -3.12 14.26 -22.93
CA VAL A 684 -1.73 14.04 -22.52
C VAL A 684 -0.81 15.15 -23.04
N HIS A 685 -1.09 15.72 -24.21
CA HIS A 685 -0.28 16.80 -24.78
C HIS A 685 -0.27 18.06 -23.89
N GLU A 686 -1.38 18.42 -23.26
CA GLU A 686 -1.46 19.58 -22.36
C GLU A 686 -0.60 19.36 -21.11
N LEU A 687 -0.69 18.16 -20.53
CA LEU A 687 0.03 17.81 -19.29
C LEU A 687 1.55 17.82 -19.46
N ILE A 688 2.00 17.43 -20.65
CA ILE A 688 3.41 17.29 -20.99
C ILE A 688 4.05 18.65 -21.32
N TRP A 689 3.37 19.51 -22.08
CA TRP A 689 3.96 20.77 -22.54
C TRP A 689 4.39 21.69 -21.40
N ASP A 690 3.63 21.72 -20.31
CA ASP A 690 3.93 22.55 -19.13
C ASP A 690 5.20 22.10 -18.38
N ARG A 691 5.61 20.83 -18.52
CA ARG A 691 6.70 20.21 -17.73
C ARG A 691 7.94 19.89 -18.56
N ILE A 692 7.79 19.69 -19.88
CA ILE A 692 8.92 19.38 -20.77
C ILE A 692 9.95 20.50 -20.79
N ALA A 693 9.51 21.76 -20.82
CA ALA A 693 10.42 22.90 -20.92
C ALA A 693 11.42 22.92 -19.75
N PHE A 694 10.92 22.81 -18.51
CA PHE A 694 11.78 22.76 -17.32
C PHE A 694 12.68 21.54 -17.31
N THR A 695 12.14 20.41 -17.73
CA THR A 695 12.90 19.17 -17.81
C THR A 695 14.07 19.27 -18.79
N LEU A 696 13.85 19.87 -19.96
CA LEU A 696 14.90 20.12 -20.95
C LEU A 696 15.93 21.13 -20.43
N ILE A 697 15.48 22.23 -19.81
CA ILE A 697 16.37 23.25 -19.26
C ILE A 697 17.30 22.66 -18.20
N ILE A 698 16.75 21.88 -17.24
CA ILE A 698 17.54 21.20 -16.22
C ILE A 698 18.48 20.18 -16.87
N SER A 699 17.97 19.35 -17.78
CA SER A 699 18.78 18.27 -18.38
C SER A 699 19.94 18.79 -19.21
N ILE A 700 19.69 19.79 -20.06
CA ILE A 700 20.72 20.46 -20.87
C ILE A 700 21.68 21.23 -19.96
N GLY A 701 21.17 21.93 -18.94
CA GLY A 701 21.99 22.65 -17.96
C GLY A 701 22.95 21.70 -17.22
N SER A 702 22.43 20.57 -16.73
CA SER A 702 23.22 19.51 -16.09
C SER A 702 24.25 18.93 -17.04
N LEU A 703 23.87 18.63 -18.29
CA LEU A 703 24.79 18.10 -19.29
C LEU A 703 25.95 19.07 -19.57
N ILE A 704 25.63 20.35 -19.79
CA ILE A 704 26.65 21.40 -20.02
C ILE A 704 27.56 21.49 -18.80
N PHE A 705 27.01 21.62 -17.60
CA PHE A 705 27.79 21.68 -16.37
C PHE A 705 28.72 20.46 -16.23
N THR A 706 28.18 19.26 -16.46
CA THR A 706 28.94 18.02 -16.38
C THR A 706 30.15 18.01 -17.31
N TYR A 707 29.97 18.35 -18.59
CA TYR A 707 31.08 18.33 -19.55
C TYR A 707 32.08 19.47 -19.32
N VAL A 708 31.58 20.67 -19.03
CA VAL A 708 32.40 21.86 -18.75
C VAL A 708 33.24 21.67 -17.50
N ALA A 709 32.74 20.96 -16.49
CA ALA A 709 33.52 20.63 -15.29
C ALA A 709 34.43 19.41 -15.50
N ALA A 710 33.91 18.32 -16.08
CA ALA A 710 34.62 17.05 -16.17
C ALA A 710 35.87 17.10 -17.05
N ILE A 711 35.78 17.74 -18.23
CA ILE A 711 36.88 17.74 -19.20
C ILE A 711 38.11 18.48 -18.65
N PRO A 712 38.02 19.73 -18.17
CA PRO A 712 39.18 20.44 -17.63
C PRO A 712 39.76 19.76 -16.38
N LEU A 713 38.91 19.28 -15.47
CA LEU A 713 39.36 18.59 -14.26
C LEU A 713 40.07 17.27 -14.59
N GLY A 714 39.57 16.52 -15.58
CA GLY A 714 40.19 15.28 -16.04
C GLY A 714 41.53 15.51 -16.74
N ILE A 715 41.62 16.56 -17.58
CA ILE A 715 42.88 16.97 -18.22
C ILE A 715 43.90 17.39 -17.15
N TYR A 716 43.49 18.23 -16.20
CA TYR A 716 44.36 18.72 -15.13
C TYR A 716 44.89 17.59 -14.25
N SER A 717 44.00 16.67 -13.86
CA SER A 717 44.33 15.49 -13.06
C SER A 717 45.32 14.56 -13.78
N ALA A 718 45.14 14.32 -15.08
CA ALA A 718 46.09 13.52 -15.88
C ALA A 718 47.47 14.20 -16.03
N MET A 719 47.52 15.53 -16.21
CA MET A 719 48.78 16.27 -16.29
C MET A 719 49.54 16.34 -14.95
N HIS A 720 48.83 16.15 -13.83
CA HIS A 720 49.39 16.18 -12.48
C HIS A 720 49.37 14.81 -11.81
N GLN A 721 49.50 13.75 -12.61
CA GLN A 721 49.46 12.37 -12.14
C GLN A 721 50.35 12.14 -10.91
N TYR A 722 49.79 11.49 -9.89
CA TYR A 722 50.45 11.19 -8.61
C TYR A 722 50.83 12.40 -7.73
N LYS A 723 50.41 13.61 -8.09
CA LYS A 723 50.53 14.78 -7.21
C LYS A 723 49.34 14.84 -6.25
N TRP A 724 49.50 15.57 -5.15
CA TRP A 724 48.43 15.76 -4.17
C TRP A 724 47.13 16.30 -4.79
N SER A 725 47.22 17.19 -5.79
CA SER A 725 46.05 17.72 -6.49
C SER A 725 45.29 16.66 -7.30
N ASP A 726 45.98 15.68 -7.89
CA ASP A 726 45.35 14.54 -8.58
C ASP A 726 44.65 13.62 -7.57
N HIS A 727 45.31 13.30 -6.45
CA HIS A 727 44.70 12.52 -5.36
C HIS A 727 43.47 13.21 -4.76
N PHE A 728 43.50 14.53 -4.57
CA PHE A 728 42.37 15.30 -4.05
C PHE A 728 41.18 15.29 -5.02
N LEU A 729 41.41 15.57 -6.31
CA LEU A 729 40.35 15.52 -7.33
C LEU A 729 39.79 14.11 -7.50
N THR A 730 40.65 13.09 -7.44
CA THR A 730 40.24 11.68 -7.48
C THR A 730 39.38 11.32 -6.27
N PHE A 731 39.78 11.72 -5.05
CA PHE A 731 38.98 11.56 -3.84
C PHE A 731 37.61 12.24 -3.96
N LEU A 732 37.58 13.50 -4.39
CA LEU A 732 36.33 14.24 -4.59
C LEU A 732 35.42 13.57 -5.63
N SER A 733 35.99 12.99 -6.69
CA SER A 733 35.23 12.21 -7.66
C SER A 733 34.65 10.93 -7.07
N PHE A 734 35.38 10.23 -6.20
CA PHE A 734 34.86 9.05 -5.49
C PHE A 734 33.72 9.41 -4.55
N VAL A 735 33.84 10.52 -3.82
CA VAL A 735 32.74 11.05 -2.99
C VAL A 735 31.52 11.36 -3.86
N GLY A 736 31.72 12.06 -4.99
CA GLY A 736 30.65 12.41 -5.92
C GLY A 736 29.93 11.21 -6.54
N MET A 737 30.62 10.10 -6.82
CA MET A 737 30.00 8.85 -7.30
C MET A 737 29.38 8.00 -6.19
N SER A 738 29.87 8.11 -4.95
CA SER A 738 29.41 7.26 -3.84
C SER A 738 28.14 7.79 -3.19
N ILE A 739 27.89 9.09 -3.28
CA ILE A 739 26.69 9.72 -2.72
C ILE A 739 25.58 9.72 -3.78
N PRO A 740 24.45 9.03 -3.54
CA PRO A 740 23.29 9.11 -4.42
C PRO A 740 22.83 10.55 -4.63
N ALA A 741 22.48 10.93 -5.87
CA ALA A 741 22.13 12.31 -6.21
C ALA A 741 20.96 12.88 -5.38
N PHE A 742 19.95 12.06 -5.06
CA PHE A 742 18.84 12.47 -4.21
C PHE A 742 19.28 12.75 -2.75
N LEU A 743 20.23 11.96 -2.23
CA LEU A 743 20.77 12.15 -0.87
C LEU A 743 21.63 13.41 -0.82
N LEU A 744 22.39 13.69 -1.88
CA LEU A 744 23.10 14.95 -2.04
C LEU A 744 22.12 16.14 -2.07
N ALA A 745 21.01 16.03 -2.82
CA ALA A 745 19.95 17.04 -2.85
C ALA A 745 19.39 17.31 -1.45
N LEU A 746 19.04 16.25 -0.73
CA LEU A 746 18.46 16.32 0.62
C LEU A 746 19.46 16.89 1.64
N SER A 747 20.73 16.48 1.56
CA SER A 747 21.79 17.01 2.43
C SER A 747 22.02 18.50 2.19
N LEU A 748 22.03 18.94 0.93
CA LEU A 748 22.17 20.35 0.57
C LEU A 748 20.96 21.17 1.01
N MET A 749 19.74 20.63 0.87
CA MET A 749 18.52 21.23 1.40
C MET A 749 18.62 21.47 2.91
N VAL A 750 18.93 20.42 3.68
CA VAL A 750 19.05 20.52 5.15
C VAL A 750 20.14 21.51 5.53
N PHE A 751 21.33 21.38 4.92
CA PHE A 751 22.45 22.28 5.18
C PHE A 751 22.12 23.75 4.86
N ALA A 752 21.43 24.01 3.75
CA ALA A 752 21.07 25.36 3.35
C ALA A 752 19.97 25.96 4.23
N PHE A 753 19.02 25.14 4.67
CA PHE A 753 17.99 25.55 5.61
C PHE A 753 18.60 25.85 7.00
N ASP A 754 19.41 24.93 7.54
CA ASP A 754 19.98 25.07 8.89
C ASP A 754 20.97 26.24 9.00
N ILE A 755 21.76 26.51 7.96
CA ILE A 755 22.81 27.54 8.01
C ILE A 755 22.35 28.89 7.47
N PHE A 756 21.62 28.88 6.34
CA PHE A 756 21.25 30.12 5.64
C PHE A 756 19.77 30.47 5.78
N GLY A 757 18.93 29.58 6.34
CA GLY A 757 17.48 29.78 6.43
C GLY A 757 16.79 29.79 5.06
N ILE A 758 17.43 29.24 4.03
CA ILE A 758 16.92 29.27 2.65
C ILE A 758 16.22 27.94 2.35
N PRO A 759 14.90 27.92 2.10
CA PRO A 759 14.22 26.71 1.64
C PRO A 759 14.62 26.43 0.19
N LEU A 760 15.45 25.40 -0.04
CA LEU A 760 15.84 24.96 -1.39
C LEU A 760 14.79 24.00 -1.97
N PHE A 761 13.59 24.51 -2.26
CA PHE A 761 12.47 23.75 -2.81
C PHE A 761 11.88 24.46 -4.04
N GLY A 762 11.51 23.70 -5.07
CA GLY A 762 10.94 24.20 -6.31
C GLY A 762 11.95 24.88 -7.26
N LEU A 763 11.44 25.39 -8.39
CA LEU A 763 12.18 26.21 -9.35
C LEU A 763 11.92 27.72 -9.20
N PHE A 764 10.94 28.08 -8.37
CA PHE A 764 10.48 29.45 -8.18
C PHE A 764 10.32 29.72 -6.68
N SER A 765 10.51 30.96 -6.27
CA SER A 765 10.07 31.41 -4.96
C SER A 765 8.54 31.46 -4.88
N VAL A 766 8.00 31.38 -3.66
CA VAL A 766 6.55 31.36 -3.38
C VAL A 766 5.79 32.50 -4.07
N TYR A 767 6.41 33.66 -4.25
CA TYR A 767 5.82 34.82 -4.93
C TYR A 767 5.70 34.67 -6.45
N TYR A 768 6.55 33.86 -7.08
CA TYR A 768 6.63 33.73 -8.53
C TYR A 768 6.04 32.42 -9.08
N GLU A 769 5.66 31.48 -8.22
CA GLU A 769 5.15 30.16 -8.60
C GLU A 769 3.94 30.25 -9.56
N SER A 770 2.89 30.99 -9.17
CA SER A 770 1.67 31.22 -9.96
C SER A 770 1.65 32.54 -10.75
N ALA A 771 2.73 33.32 -10.70
CA ALA A 771 2.80 34.62 -11.38
C ALA A 771 2.93 34.47 -12.92
N PRO A 772 2.41 35.42 -13.72
CA PRO A 772 2.65 35.47 -15.16
C PRO A 772 4.15 35.58 -15.49
N TRP A 773 4.54 35.17 -16.71
CA TRP A 773 5.91 35.30 -17.18
C TRP A 773 6.32 36.77 -17.25
N THR A 774 7.33 37.14 -16.46
CA THR A 774 7.95 38.46 -16.40
C THR A 774 9.47 38.32 -16.30
N TRP A 775 10.20 39.41 -16.56
CA TRP A 775 11.65 39.44 -16.33
C TRP A 775 12.03 39.08 -14.88
N GLY A 776 11.21 39.47 -13.90
CA GLY A 776 11.38 39.09 -12.49
C GLY A 776 11.29 37.58 -12.27
N LYS A 777 10.26 36.93 -12.85
CA LYS A 777 10.11 35.46 -12.80
C LYS A 777 11.25 34.73 -13.51
N LEU A 778 11.75 35.27 -14.61
CA LEU A 778 12.91 34.70 -15.30
C LEU A 778 14.19 34.80 -14.46
N THR A 779 14.43 35.93 -13.81
CA THR A 779 15.60 36.08 -12.91
C THR A 779 15.50 35.15 -11.71
N ASP A 780 14.31 34.98 -11.14
CA ASP A 780 14.04 34.07 -10.03
C ASP A 780 14.31 32.62 -10.44
N LEU A 781 13.83 32.20 -11.61
CA LEU A 781 14.14 30.88 -12.17
C LEU A 781 15.66 30.65 -12.28
N LEU A 782 16.41 31.61 -12.84
CA LEU A 782 17.86 31.47 -13.00
C LEU A 782 18.60 31.37 -11.66
N THR A 783 18.11 32.03 -10.61
CA THR A 783 18.69 31.94 -9.27
C THR A 783 18.44 30.60 -8.57
N HIS A 784 17.39 29.87 -8.95
CA HIS A 784 17.10 28.54 -8.39
C HIS A 784 17.61 27.40 -9.28
N LEU A 785 17.72 27.62 -10.60
CA LEU A 785 18.04 26.60 -11.59
C LEU A 785 19.41 25.92 -11.37
N TRP A 786 20.41 26.63 -10.85
CA TRP A 786 21.74 26.06 -10.67
C TRP A 786 21.75 24.91 -9.64
N ILE A 787 20.81 24.89 -8.70
CA ILE A 787 20.71 23.85 -7.65
C ILE A 787 20.46 22.48 -8.27
N PRO A 788 19.34 22.23 -8.99
CA PRO A 788 19.11 20.94 -9.63
C PRO A 788 20.18 20.64 -10.69
N VAL A 789 20.70 21.65 -11.39
CA VAL A 789 21.78 21.48 -12.39
C VAL A 789 23.03 20.86 -11.76
N ILE A 790 23.49 21.39 -10.62
CA ILE A 790 24.68 20.90 -9.92
C ILE A 790 24.42 19.53 -9.29
N VAL A 791 23.29 19.36 -8.60
CA VAL A 791 22.95 18.10 -7.91
C VAL A 791 22.91 16.94 -8.90
N VAL A 792 22.24 17.12 -10.04
CA VAL A 792 22.14 16.11 -11.09
C VAL A 792 23.48 15.96 -11.82
N GLY A 793 24.20 17.06 -12.05
CA GLY A 793 25.44 17.07 -12.83
C GLY A 793 26.68 16.51 -12.12
N ILE A 794 26.80 16.62 -10.79
CA ILE A 794 27.98 16.20 -10.01
C ILE A 794 28.32 14.72 -10.23
N ASN A 795 27.31 13.85 -10.22
CA ASN A 795 27.49 12.41 -10.43
C ASN A 795 28.09 12.12 -11.81
N GLY A 796 27.54 12.76 -12.85
CA GLY A 796 28.06 12.67 -14.21
C GLY A 796 29.47 13.23 -14.34
N THR A 797 29.77 14.34 -13.64
CA THR A 797 31.10 14.98 -13.65
C THR A 797 32.17 14.05 -13.12
N ALA A 798 31.92 13.38 -11.99
CA ALA A 798 32.87 12.48 -11.37
C ALA A 798 33.23 11.29 -12.27
N GLY A 799 32.24 10.69 -12.94
CA GLY A 799 32.45 9.61 -13.91
C GLY A 799 33.23 10.08 -15.14
N LEU A 800 32.76 11.13 -15.82
CA LEU A 800 33.38 11.64 -17.05
C LEU A 800 34.78 12.20 -16.82
N MET A 801 35.05 12.82 -15.67
CA MET A 801 36.39 13.30 -15.31
C MET A 801 37.40 12.16 -15.28
N ARG A 802 37.02 11.01 -14.70
CA ARG A 802 37.88 9.82 -14.61
C ARG A 802 38.10 9.18 -15.97
N ILE A 803 37.07 9.12 -16.81
CA ILE A 803 37.18 8.63 -18.18
C ILE A 803 38.13 9.54 -18.97
N MET A 804 37.97 10.87 -18.88
CA MET A 804 38.87 11.83 -19.52
C MET A 804 40.32 11.65 -19.04
N ARG A 805 40.52 11.50 -17.72
CA ARG A 805 41.84 11.27 -17.13
C ARG A 805 42.49 9.98 -17.65
N GLY A 806 41.76 8.87 -17.63
CA GLY A 806 42.23 7.57 -18.12
C GLY A 806 42.60 7.63 -19.60
N ASN A 807 41.67 8.09 -20.44
CA ASN A 807 41.88 8.22 -21.88
C ASN A 807 43.07 9.13 -22.20
N LEU A 808 43.24 10.24 -21.47
CA LEU A 808 44.35 11.15 -21.73
C LEU A 808 45.69 10.51 -21.35
N LEU A 809 45.77 9.79 -20.23
CA LEU A 809 46.99 9.08 -19.84
C LEU A 809 47.39 8.02 -20.87
N ASP A 810 46.44 7.26 -21.40
CA ASP A 810 46.69 6.26 -22.45
C ASP A 810 47.19 6.90 -23.76
N VAL A 811 46.64 8.07 -24.12
CA VAL A 811 47.06 8.79 -25.33
C VAL A 811 48.42 9.47 -25.16
N LEU A 812 48.74 9.98 -23.98
CA LEU A 812 50.00 10.69 -23.71
C LEU A 812 51.26 9.82 -23.93
N GLY A 813 51.12 8.50 -23.85
CA GLY A 813 52.19 7.53 -24.13
C GLY A 813 52.38 7.18 -25.61
N GLN A 814 51.49 7.59 -26.51
CA GLN A 814 51.49 7.13 -27.90
C GLN A 814 52.62 7.74 -28.75
N PRO A 815 53.14 7.01 -29.77
CA PRO A 815 54.29 7.45 -30.57
C PRO A 815 54.14 8.82 -31.24
N PHE A 816 52.92 9.19 -31.67
CA PHE A 816 52.67 10.48 -32.31
C PHE A 816 52.78 11.66 -31.30
N VAL A 817 52.43 11.44 -30.02
CA VAL A 817 52.59 12.44 -28.95
C VAL A 817 54.06 12.60 -28.59
N GLN A 818 54.80 11.49 -28.49
CA GLN A 818 56.25 11.53 -28.27
C GLN A 818 56.98 12.25 -29.41
N THR A 819 56.57 12.01 -30.65
CA THR A 819 57.08 12.71 -31.83
C THR A 819 56.79 14.21 -31.77
N ALA A 820 55.59 14.61 -31.34
CA ALA A 820 55.23 16.01 -31.15
C ALA A 820 56.11 16.70 -30.08
N ARG A 821 56.42 16.00 -28.97
CA ARG A 821 57.37 16.47 -27.95
C ARG A 821 58.80 16.57 -28.49
N ALA A 822 59.26 15.56 -29.22
CA ALA A 822 60.60 15.54 -29.82
C ALA A 822 60.82 16.68 -30.83
N LYS A 823 59.75 17.16 -31.49
CA LYS A 823 59.78 18.34 -32.36
C LYS A 823 59.86 19.69 -31.62
N GLY A 824 59.92 19.69 -30.28
CA GLY A 824 60.06 20.90 -29.47
C GLY A 824 58.77 21.73 -29.31
N LEU A 825 57.59 21.14 -29.56
CA LEU A 825 56.33 21.83 -29.33
C LEU A 825 56.11 22.08 -27.83
N LYS A 826 55.53 23.24 -27.49
CA LYS A 826 55.14 23.55 -26.10
C LYS A 826 54.19 22.48 -25.57
N GLU A 827 54.36 22.04 -24.32
CA GLU A 827 53.59 20.94 -23.71
C GLU A 827 52.07 21.21 -23.77
N ILE A 828 51.63 22.46 -23.63
CA ILE A 828 50.20 22.81 -23.75
C ILE A 828 49.64 22.54 -25.16
N VAL A 829 50.46 22.73 -26.21
CA VAL A 829 50.09 22.41 -27.60
C VAL A 829 50.07 20.90 -27.79
N VAL A 830 51.06 20.19 -27.26
CA VAL A 830 51.12 18.71 -27.28
C VAL A 830 49.86 18.13 -26.64
N VAL A 831 49.47 18.61 -25.46
CA VAL A 831 48.31 18.10 -24.73
C VAL A 831 47.00 18.47 -25.43
N TYR A 832 46.67 19.76 -25.59
CA TYR A 832 45.34 20.17 -26.04
C TYR A 832 45.10 19.93 -27.53
N LYS A 833 46.11 20.10 -28.39
CA LYS A 833 45.95 19.96 -29.85
C LYS A 833 46.08 18.52 -30.32
N HIS A 834 46.95 17.73 -29.70
CA HIS A 834 47.30 16.39 -30.17
C HIS A 834 46.71 15.27 -29.29
N ALA A 835 46.87 15.34 -27.97
CA ALA A 835 46.41 14.26 -27.08
C ALA A 835 44.91 14.33 -26.75
N VAL A 836 44.40 15.49 -26.31
CA VAL A 836 42.99 15.70 -25.91
C VAL A 836 42.03 15.43 -27.07
N ARG A 837 42.40 15.81 -28.29
CA ARG A 837 41.60 15.58 -29.50
C ARG A 837 41.24 14.11 -29.71
N ILE A 838 42.13 13.18 -29.32
CA ILE A 838 41.87 11.74 -29.44
C ILE A 838 41.22 11.21 -28.16
N ALA A 839 41.66 11.67 -26.99
CA ALA A 839 41.17 11.21 -25.69
C ALA A 839 39.68 11.54 -25.43
N ILE A 840 39.13 12.55 -26.11
CA ILE A 840 37.74 12.99 -25.94
C ILE A 840 36.71 12.12 -26.69
N ASN A 841 37.12 11.32 -27.68
CA ASN A 841 36.19 10.54 -28.52
C ASN A 841 35.22 9.64 -27.71
N PRO A 842 35.67 8.90 -26.69
CA PRO A 842 34.75 8.12 -25.85
C PRO A 842 33.77 8.99 -25.06
N LEU A 843 34.18 10.20 -24.64
CA LEU A 843 33.28 11.13 -23.94
C LEU A 843 32.19 11.65 -24.88
N ILE A 844 32.53 11.96 -26.13
CA ILE A 844 31.56 12.36 -27.15
C ILE A 844 30.55 11.22 -27.39
N SER A 845 31.01 9.97 -27.43
CA SER A 845 30.13 8.81 -27.61
C SER A 845 29.15 8.62 -26.44
N ILE A 846 29.59 8.90 -25.20
CA ILE A 846 28.75 8.82 -24.00
C ILE A 846 27.66 9.91 -23.98
N LEU A 847 27.87 11.04 -24.67
CA LEU A 847 26.91 12.14 -24.76
C LEU A 847 25.54 11.66 -25.23
N GLY A 848 25.49 10.70 -26.15
CA GLY A 848 24.24 10.23 -26.73
C GLY A 848 23.31 9.51 -25.75
N MET A 849 23.89 8.73 -24.83
CA MET A 849 23.14 8.07 -23.75
C MET A 849 22.92 8.97 -22.53
N SER A 850 23.59 10.13 -22.47
CA SER A 850 23.53 11.02 -21.31
C SER A 850 22.19 11.75 -21.19
N LEU A 851 21.57 12.13 -22.31
CA LEU A 851 20.30 12.87 -22.34
C LEU A 851 19.14 12.10 -21.65
N PRO A 852 18.82 10.84 -22.01
CA PRO A 852 17.81 10.04 -21.31
C PRO A 852 18.22 9.67 -19.88
N GLY A 853 19.52 9.41 -19.66
CA GLY A 853 20.05 9.05 -18.36
C GLY A 853 19.87 10.17 -17.32
N ILE A 854 20.07 11.42 -17.74
CA ILE A 854 19.85 12.61 -16.90
C ILE A 854 18.36 12.76 -16.55
N LEU A 855 17.46 12.54 -17.51
CA LEU A 855 16.02 12.62 -17.32
C LEU A 855 15.47 11.54 -16.36
N SER A 856 15.93 10.30 -16.53
CA SER A 856 15.53 9.19 -15.68
C SER A 856 16.15 9.30 -14.28
N GLY A 857 17.42 9.70 -14.19
CA GLY A 857 18.13 9.92 -12.92
C GLY A 857 17.65 11.14 -12.14
N SER A 858 17.14 12.18 -12.83
CA SER A 858 16.60 13.36 -12.18
C SER A 858 15.21 13.15 -11.61
N ALA A 859 14.45 12.11 -11.97
CA ALA A 859 13.09 11.93 -11.47
C ALA A 859 13.01 11.89 -9.94
N ILE A 860 13.91 11.14 -9.28
CA ILE A 860 13.97 11.07 -7.81
C ILE A 860 14.43 12.40 -7.23
N VAL A 861 15.42 13.05 -7.85
CA VAL A 861 15.92 14.37 -7.43
C VAL A 861 14.82 15.43 -7.54
N SER A 862 14.02 15.38 -8.60
CA SER A 862 12.88 16.26 -8.84
C SER A 862 11.78 16.08 -7.81
N ILE A 863 11.55 14.86 -7.33
CA ILE A 863 10.60 14.63 -6.23
C ILE A 863 11.13 15.27 -4.94
N VAL A 864 12.39 15.00 -4.59
CA VAL A 864 13.01 15.55 -3.36
C VAL A 864 13.04 17.08 -3.37
N LEU A 865 13.36 17.68 -4.51
CA LEU A 865 13.44 19.13 -4.69
C LEU A 865 12.09 19.77 -5.06
N GLY A 866 10.99 19.02 -5.20
CA GLY A 866 9.68 19.58 -5.59
C GLY A 866 9.63 20.21 -6.99
N LEU A 867 10.36 19.66 -7.97
CA LEU A 867 10.50 20.26 -9.31
C LEU A 867 9.36 19.87 -10.25
N PRO A 868 8.75 20.82 -10.99
CA PRO A 868 7.67 20.57 -11.95
C PRO A 868 8.21 19.99 -13.27
N THR A 869 8.70 18.74 -13.23
CA THR A 869 9.34 18.05 -14.36
C THR A 869 8.54 16.82 -14.79
N VAL A 870 8.87 16.25 -15.95
CA VAL A 870 8.21 15.02 -16.44
C VAL A 870 8.60 13.77 -15.64
N GLY A 871 9.69 13.81 -14.85
CA GLY A 871 10.15 12.65 -14.06
C GLY A 871 9.13 12.20 -13.00
N PRO A 872 8.69 13.08 -12.08
CA PRO A 872 7.61 12.79 -11.14
C PRO A 872 6.32 12.36 -11.83
N MET A 873 5.98 12.98 -12.97
CA MET A 873 4.79 12.65 -13.75
C MET A 873 4.86 11.27 -14.40
N LEU A 874 6.04 10.87 -14.91
CA LEU A 874 6.28 9.51 -15.40
C LEU A 874 6.13 8.49 -14.27
N LEU A 875 6.72 8.77 -13.10
CA LEU A 875 6.55 7.89 -11.95
C LEU A 875 5.06 7.78 -11.58
N ARG A 876 4.34 8.90 -11.47
CA ARG A 876 2.93 8.94 -11.10
C ARG A 876 2.02 8.22 -12.11
N SER A 877 2.21 8.44 -13.40
CA SER A 877 1.49 7.73 -14.47
C SER A 877 1.73 6.21 -14.45
N LEU A 878 2.96 5.76 -14.18
CA LEU A 878 3.25 4.33 -13.98
C LEU A 878 2.63 3.77 -12.69
N LEU A 879 2.55 4.60 -11.64
CA LEU A 879 1.91 4.25 -10.37
C LEU A 879 0.39 4.19 -10.45
N ASN A 880 -0.22 4.95 -11.37
CA ASN A 880 -1.66 4.99 -11.55
C ASN A 880 -2.16 4.21 -12.76
N GLU A 881 -1.26 3.53 -13.48
CA GLU A 881 -1.56 2.78 -14.71
C GLU A 881 -2.18 3.65 -15.81
N ASP A 882 -1.75 4.90 -15.89
CA ASP A 882 -2.09 5.78 -17.00
C ASP A 882 -1.20 5.46 -18.21
N ILE A 883 -1.62 4.46 -18.98
CA ILE A 883 -0.84 3.87 -20.08
C ILE A 883 -0.54 4.91 -21.17
N TYR A 884 -1.46 5.86 -21.43
CA TYR A 884 -1.27 6.90 -22.44
C TYR A 884 -0.23 7.93 -22.01
N LEU A 885 -0.32 8.42 -20.77
CA LEU A 885 0.65 9.36 -20.24
C LEU A 885 2.03 8.70 -20.07
N ALA A 886 2.08 7.51 -19.45
CA ALA A 886 3.33 6.77 -19.24
C ALA A 886 3.98 6.37 -20.57
N GLY A 887 3.20 5.80 -21.50
CA GLY A 887 3.67 5.39 -22.82
C GLY A 887 4.21 6.58 -23.62
N THR A 888 3.54 7.72 -23.58
CA THR A 888 3.98 8.94 -24.28
C THR A 888 5.29 9.45 -23.70
N LEU A 889 5.42 9.50 -22.38
CA LEU A 889 6.65 9.91 -21.70
C LEU A 889 7.82 8.96 -22.01
N ILE A 890 7.59 7.64 -22.04
CA ILE A 890 8.61 6.63 -22.41
C ILE A 890 9.01 6.77 -23.88
N MET A 891 8.06 7.01 -24.78
CA MET A 891 8.33 7.26 -26.20
C MET A 891 9.17 8.52 -26.39
N MET A 892 8.87 9.59 -25.67
CA MET A 892 9.67 10.83 -25.70
C MET A 892 11.09 10.60 -25.18
N LEU A 893 11.27 9.83 -24.11
CA LEU A 893 12.60 9.44 -23.63
C LEU A 893 13.38 8.64 -24.68
N SER A 894 12.69 7.73 -25.38
CA SER A 894 13.26 6.95 -26.48
C SER A 894 13.67 7.84 -27.66
N LEU A 895 12.85 8.83 -28.01
CA LEU A 895 13.17 9.81 -29.05
C LEU A 895 14.39 10.65 -28.66
N LEU A 896 14.46 11.09 -27.40
CA LEU A 896 15.61 11.85 -26.88
C LEU A 896 16.90 11.02 -26.87
N LEU A 897 16.81 9.69 -26.68
CA LEU A 897 17.96 8.79 -26.82
C LEU A 897 18.46 8.77 -28.26
N VAL A 898 17.56 8.64 -29.23
CA VAL A 898 17.90 8.63 -30.66
C VAL A 898 18.51 9.96 -31.08
N ILE A 899 17.91 11.08 -30.65
CA ILE A 899 18.44 12.44 -30.91
C ILE A 899 19.82 12.60 -30.26
N GLY A 900 19.97 12.17 -29.01
CA GLY A 900 21.25 12.22 -28.30
C GLY A 900 22.34 11.46 -29.05
N ASN A 901 22.07 10.22 -29.45
CA ASN A 901 23.02 9.40 -30.21
C ASN A 901 23.38 10.04 -31.56
N LEU A 902 22.39 10.58 -32.28
CA LEU A 902 22.65 11.30 -33.53
C LEU A 902 23.56 12.52 -33.31
N LEU A 903 23.35 13.30 -32.24
CA LEU A 903 24.21 14.43 -31.90
C LEU A 903 25.63 13.97 -31.52
N ALA A 904 25.75 12.86 -30.80
CA ALA A 904 27.04 12.26 -30.47
C ALA A 904 27.79 11.82 -31.74
N ASP A 905 27.12 11.14 -32.69
CA ASP A 905 27.71 10.69 -33.95
C ASP A 905 28.18 11.87 -34.80
N ILE A 906 27.38 12.93 -34.92
CA ILE A 906 27.75 14.17 -35.63
C ILE A 906 28.97 14.82 -34.96
N ALA A 907 28.96 14.93 -33.64
CA ALA A 907 30.09 15.51 -32.90
C ALA A 907 31.36 14.67 -33.06
N LEU A 908 31.24 13.33 -33.07
CA LEU A 908 32.35 12.41 -33.26
C LEU A 908 32.97 12.56 -34.66
N ALA A 909 32.13 12.62 -35.70
CA ALA A 909 32.56 12.85 -37.08
C ALA A 909 33.22 14.22 -37.28
N TRP A 910 32.82 15.23 -36.49
CA TRP A 910 33.42 16.56 -36.55
C TRP A 910 34.79 16.62 -35.86
N VAL A 911 34.93 15.98 -34.69
CA VAL A 911 36.16 16.01 -33.89
C VAL A 911 37.25 15.12 -34.47
N ASP A 912 36.89 13.93 -34.95
CA ASP A 912 37.80 12.97 -35.55
C ASP A 912 37.57 12.79 -37.07
N PRO A 913 38.39 13.43 -37.92
CA PRO A 913 38.25 13.36 -39.37
C PRO A 913 38.54 11.96 -39.95
N ARG A 914 39.03 11.01 -39.14
CA ARG A 914 39.21 9.59 -39.54
C ARG A 914 37.88 8.83 -39.60
N ILE A 915 36.82 9.38 -39.02
CA ILE A 915 35.49 8.76 -38.93
C ILE A 915 34.60 9.15 -40.14
N ARG A 916 35.17 9.78 -41.18
CA ARG A 916 34.44 10.05 -42.42
C ARG A 916 34.12 8.75 -43.16
N TYR A 917 32.83 8.51 -43.37
CA TYR A 917 32.32 7.54 -44.34
C TYR A 917 32.68 8.00 -45.76
N GLU A 918 33.08 7.07 -46.63
CA GLU A 918 33.08 7.26 -48.10
C GLU A 918 31.68 7.53 -48.63
#